data_AF-A0A977Q1F4-F1
#
_entry.id   AF-A0A977Q1F4-F1
#
_cell.length_a   1.000
_cell.length_b   1.000
_cell.length_c   1.000
_cell.angle_alpha   90.00
_cell.angle_beta   90.00
_cell.angle_gamma   90.00
#
_symmetry.space_group_name_H-M   'P 1'
#
loop_
_entity.id
_entity.type
_entity.pdbx_description
1 polymer ?
#
loop_
_entity_poly.entity_id
_entity_poly.type
_entity_poly.pdbx_seq_one_letter_code
_entity_poly.pdbx_strand_id
1 'polypeptide(L)'
;MSLSNQLVRIIAFALVTTTGFCQSFAPAEIAAWKKQANNITILRDKWGIPHVYGKTDADAVFGLLYAQCEDDFERVEMNYITALGRQAEVEGEAKLYHDLRMRLFQDSTVAIAIYKEVKGEMRELMQAFADGLNYFLYTHPQVRPKLIKRYQPWMPLLFSEGSIGGDIEAVSLTKLRDFYGDGSKAKIDELNTDDGIEPEPKGSNGFAIAPSRSASGNALFLINPHTSFYFRPEVHVNSEQGLNAYGAVTWGQFFVYQGFNQYCGWMHTTSQADAIDEYLETIVKKKDSLFYQFGKVAKPLKIKTITLKIKKENGLEEKTFTVYHTHRGPVISKSGDKWVSIRMMQEPLKALTQSYQRTKSKGLVDFKKVMDLRTNTSNNTVYADAQGNIAYFHGNFMPKRNIQFDYSKPVDGSNPEVDWKGLHAATETVQLVNPSSGWLQNCNSTPVTAAGPNSIDKKKYPAYMCPDIENPRGINAVRVLSREKSFTLDKLITAAYDPYLSAFEKLIPPLLAAYAQQSKGNEMMKLKLKDAISILQSWDKSYALNSVATTVAIFWAMELRQQVSSTGSQWDPIEAMTNTTPETKVNALVKTLDDLKRDFVTWQMPWGEVNRFQRLTGKINETFDDNKPSLPVPMASSSWGSLASFGSRRFEGTKKMYGYVGNSFVAVVEFGKNKVTAKSLLAGGESSNPKSPHFVDQAAFYCQAKFKEVLFYKEDVLKNLERQYQPGN
;
A
#
# COMPACT_ATOMS: atom_id res chain seq x y z
N MET A 1 -54.83 20.83 -66.25
CA MET A 1 -55.35 19.47 -65.99
C MET A 1 -54.44 18.85 -64.93
N SER A 2 -54.74 18.96 -63.64
CA SER A 2 -55.73 18.21 -62.84
C SER A 2 -55.35 16.74 -62.59
N LEU A 3 -55.27 16.40 -61.28
CA LEU A 3 -55.41 15.09 -60.60
C LEU A 3 -54.17 14.17 -60.55
N SER A 4 -53.53 14.02 -59.38
CA SER A 4 -53.75 13.00 -58.31
C SER A 4 -52.85 11.77 -58.52
N ASN A 5 -52.20 11.09 -57.57
CA ASN A 5 -52.44 10.85 -56.15
C ASN A 5 -51.14 10.38 -55.47
N GLN A 6 -51.12 10.50 -54.15
CA GLN A 6 -50.06 10.12 -53.21
C GLN A 6 -49.62 8.65 -53.28
N LEU A 7 -48.34 8.40 -53.02
CA LEU A 7 -47.93 7.24 -52.21
C LEU A 7 -46.66 7.54 -51.41
N VAL A 8 -46.85 7.50 -50.10
CA VAL A 8 -45.89 7.69 -49.01
C VAL A 8 -44.79 6.62 -49.10
N ARG A 9 -43.52 7.03 -49.20
CA ARG A 9 -42.36 6.15 -48.95
C ARG A 9 -41.88 6.40 -47.51
N ILE A 10 -42.32 5.54 -46.58
CA ILE A 10 -41.67 5.37 -45.29
C ILE A 10 -40.37 4.59 -45.55
N ILE A 11 -39.23 5.27 -45.46
CA ILE A 11 -37.94 4.62 -45.35
C ILE A 11 -37.77 4.24 -43.88
N ALA A 12 -38.09 2.99 -43.53
CA ALA A 12 -37.70 2.41 -42.27
C ALA A 12 -36.19 2.13 -42.32
N PHE A 13 -35.38 3.10 -41.88
CA PHE A 13 -34.00 2.82 -41.48
C PHE A 13 -34.05 1.98 -40.21
N ALA A 14 -33.91 0.67 -40.36
CA ALA A 14 -33.61 -0.21 -39.26
C ALA A 14 -32.22 0.19 -38.72
N LEU A 15 -32.20 1.06 -37.70
CA LEU A 15 -31.08 1.14 -36.78
C LEU A 15 -30.99 -0.22 -36.10
N VAL A 16 -30.18 -1.11 -36.65
CA VAL A 16 -29.60 -2.21 -35.89
C VAL A 16 -28.65 -1.54 -34.90
N THR A 17 -29.21 -1.08 -33.78
CA THR A 17 -28.43 -0.88 -32.57
C THR A 17 -27.85 -2.24 -32.25
N THR A 18 -26.56 -2.42 -32.56
CA THR A 18 -25.75 -3.49 -32.00
C THR A 18 -25.67 -3.24 -30.50
N THR A 19 -26.72 -3.64 -29.78
CA THR A 19 -26.64 -3.89 -28.36
C THR A 19 -25.56 -4.94 -28.21
N GLY A 20 -24.35 -4.51 -27.85
CA GLY A 20 -23.23 -5.38 -27.58
C GLY A 20 -23.73 -6.47 -26.64
N PHE A 21 -23.69 -7.73 -27.11
CA PHE A 21 -24.07 -8.88 -26.30
C PHE A 21 -23.22 -8.83 -25.03
N CYS A 22 -23.83 -8.36 -23.95
CA CYS A 22 -23.35 -8.61 -22.60
C CYS A 22 -23.24 -10.13 -22.47
N GLN A 23 -22.12 -10.63 -21.97
CA GLN A 23 -21.97 -12.06 -21.75
C GLN A 23 -23.09 -12.52 -20.83
N SER A 24 -24.00 -13.37 -21.34
CA SER A 24 -25.11 -13.86 -20.54
C SER A 24 -24.58 -14.86 -19.51
N PHE A 25 -24.78 -14.56 -18.23
CA PHE A 25 -24.58 -15.53 -17.17
C PHE A 25 -25.62 -16.64 -17.28
N ALA A 26 -25.24 -17.88 -16.99
CA ALA A 26 -26.18 -18.99 -17.15
C ALA A 26 -27.32 -18.87 -16.12
N PRO A 27 -28.59 -19.20 -16.48
CA PRO A 27 -29.72 -19.09 -15.56
C PRO A 27 -29.51 -19.82 -14.22
N ALA A 28 -28.81 -20.96 -14.24
CA ALA A 28 -28.48 -21.72 -13.04
C ALA A 28 -27.52 -20.96 -12.10
N GLU A 29 -26.54 -20.24 -12.66
CA GLU A 29 -25.60 -19.41 -11.88
C GLU A 29 -26.35 -18.25 -11.22
N ILE A 30 -27.19 -17.55 -12.00
CA ILE A 30 -28.01 -16.45 -11.50
C ILE A 30 -28.92 -16.94 -10.37
N ALA A 31 -29.56 -18.10 -10.52
CA ALA A 31 -30.41 -18.70 -9.49
C ALA A 31 -29.60 -19.05 -8.22
N ALA A 32 -28.39 -19.58 -8.37
CA ALA A 32 -27.50 -19.88 -7.25
C ALA A 32 -27.06 -18.60 -6.52
N TRP A 33 -26.66 -17.55 -7.25
CA TRP A 33 -26.27 -16.27 -6.66
C TRP A 33 -27.42 -15.60 -5.93
N LYS A 34 -28.63 -15.57 -6.51
CA LYS A 34 -29.83 -15.06 -5.82
C LYS A 34 -30.12 -15.83 -4.54
N LYS A 35 -30.00 -17.16 -4.58
CA LYS A 35 -30.18 -18.01 -3.39
C LYS A 35 -29.14 -17.70 -2.31
N GLN A 36 -27.88 -17.51 -2.69
CA GLN A 36 -26.81 -17.15 -1.75
C GLN A 36 -27.01 -15.73 -1.20
N ALA A 37 -27.36 -14.76 -2.05
CA ALA A 37 -27.65 -13.38 -1.65
C ALA A 37 -28.76 -13.28 -0.59
N ASN A 38 -29.76 -14.18 -0.62
CA ASN A 38 -30.82 -14.22 0.39
C ASN A 38 -30.31 -14.59 1.81
N ASN A 39 -29.11 -15.16 1.94
CA ASN A 39 -28.47 -15.44 3.23
C ASN A 39 -27.63 -14.26 3.75
N ILE A 40 -27.57 -13.16 3.00
CA ILE A 40 -26.69 -12.02 3.27
C ILE A 40 -27.54 -10.81 3.61
N THR A 41 -27.13 -10.08 4.64
CA THR A 41 -27.65 -8.74 4.94
C THR A 41 -26.48 -7.77 4.96
N ILE A 42 -26.55 -6.73 4.14
CA ILE A 42 -25.62 -5.60 4.19
C ILE A 42 -26.33 -4.45 4.89
N LEU A 43 -25.74 -3.98 5.98
CA LEU A 43 -26.14 -2.77 6.69
C LEU A 43 -25.11 -1.68 6.39
N ARG A 44 -25.53 -0.58 5.78
CA ARG A 44 -24.71 0.63 5.60
C ARG A 44 -24.98 1.56 6.77
N ASP A 45 -23.95 1.92 7.51
CA ASP A 45 -24.09 2.95 8.54
C ASP A 45 -24.14 4.37 7.94
N LYS A 46 -24.31 5.38 8.79
CA LYS A 46 -24.36 6.80 8.42
C LYS A 46 -23.09 7.37 7.74
N TRP A 47 -22.01 6.58 7.66
CA TRP A 47 -20.76 6.93 6.96
C TRP A 47 -20.60 6.12 5.66
N GLY A 48 -21.62 5.35 5.28
CA GLY A 48 -21.60 4.48 4.12
C GLY A 48 -20.87 3.15 4.33
N ILE A 49 -20.35 2.89 5.54
CA ILE A 49 -19.50 1.72 5.81
C ILE A 49 -20.36 0.45 5.74
N PRO A 50 -19.96 -0.56 4.92
CA PRO A 50 -20.70 -1.81 4.84
C PRO A 50 -20.39 -2.71 6.03
N HIS A 51 -21.43 -3.08 6.77
CA HIS A 51 -21.44 -4.17 7.74
C HIS A 51 -22.17 -5.37 7.14
N VAL A 52 -21.39 -6.36 6.70
CA VAL A 52 -21.86 -7.55 6.01
C VAL A 52 -22.10 -8.67 7.01
N TYR A 53 -23.32 -9.20 7.04
CA TYR A 53 -23.71 -10.35 7.85
C TYR A 53 -24.11 -11.52 6.94
N GLY A 54 -23.39 -12.64 7.04
CA GLY A 54 -23.70 -13.88 6.31
C GLY A 54 -24.00 -15.06 7.25
N LYS A 55 -24.73 -16.06 6.79
CA LYS A 55 -24.90 -17.32 7.54
C LYS A 55 -23.62 -18.16 7.54
N THR A 56 -22.89 -18.13 6.44
CA THR A 56 -21.57 -18.77 6.30
C THR A 56 -20.49 -17.72 6.06
N ASP A 57 -19.23 -18.12 6.22
CA ASP A 57 -18.09 -17.28 5.83
C ASP A 57 -18.08 -16.99 4.33
N ALA A 58 -18.50 -17.96 3.52
CA ALA A 58 -18.68 -17.79 2.08
C ALA A 58 -19.76 -16.74 1.76
N ASP A 59 -20.89 -16.74 2.47
CA ASP A 59 -21.92 -15.69 2.34
C ASP A 59 -21.36 -14.30 2.70
N ALA A 60 -20.60 -14.22 3.79
CA ALA A 60 -19.99 -12.96 4.22
C ALA A 60 -18.95 -12.45 3.19
N VAL A 61 -18.14 -13.34 2.62
CA VAL A 61 -17.20 -13.02 1.53
C VAL A 61 -17.93 -12.54 0.27
N PHE A 62 -19.01 -13.22 -0.14
CA PHE A 62 -19.83 -12.79 -1.27
C PHE A 62 -20.33 -11.35 -1.07
N GLY A 63 -20.91 -11.07 0.09
CA GLY A 63 -21.44 -9.74 0.42
C GLY A 63 -20.36 -8.67 0.50
N LEU A 64 -19.19 -9.01 1.03
CA LEU A 64 -18.03 -8.12 1.11
C LEU A 64 -17.56 -7.69 -0.30
N LEU A 65 -17.44 -8.62 -1.25
CA LEU A 65 -17.01 -8.28 -2.61
C LEU A 65 -18.08 -7.51 -3.38
N TYR A 66 -19.35 -7.82 -3.14
CA TYR A 66 -20.46 -7.06 -3.69
C TYR A 66 -20.42 -5.60 -3.22
N ALA A 67 -20.30 -5.37 -1.91
CA ALA A 67 -20.23 -4.04 -1.31
C ALA A 67 -19.03 -3.25 -1.83
N GLN A 68 -17.84 -3.87 -1.89
CA GLN A 68 -16.65 -3.21 -2.44
C GLN A 68 -16.86 -2.69 -3.87
N CYS A 69 -17.58 -3.43 -4.70
CA CYS A 69 -17.86 -2.99 -6.07
C CYS A 69 -18.87 -1.85 -6.15
N GLU A 70 -19.85 -1.80 -5.23
CA GLU A 70 -20.76 -0.66 -5.12
C GLU A 70 -20.01 0.64 -4.77
N ASP A 71 -18.95 0.52 -3.96
CA ASP A 71 -18.16 1.66 -3.52
C ASP A 71 -17.11 2.09 -4.55
N ASP A 72 -16.41 1.12 -5.15
CA ASP A 72 -15.33 1.38 -6.12
C ASP A 72 -14.98 0.20 -7.05
N PHE A 73 -15.90 -0.17 -7.95
CA PHE A 73 -15.64 -1.22 -8.94
C PHE A 73 -14.38 -0.98 -9.79
N GLU A 74 -14.07 0.28 -10.16
CA GLU A 74 -12.92 0.56 -11.02
C GLU A 74 -11.60 0.13 -10.36
N ARG A 75 -11.41 0.42 -9.07
CA ARG A 75 -10.21 -0.02 -8.33
C ARG A 75 -10.21 -1.54 -8.12
N VAL A 76 -11.36 -2.15 -7.84
CA VAL A 76 -11.47 -3.62 -7.74
C VAL A 76 -11.03 -4.29 -9.05
N GLU A 77 -11.51 -3.79 -10.19
CA GLU A 77 -11.16 -4.32 -11.51
C GLU A 77 -9.68 -4.11 -11.82
N MET A 78 -9.16 -2.88 -11.65
CA MET A 78 -7.77 -2.57 -11.98
C MET A 78 -6.77 -3.39 -11.16
N ASN A 79 -7.08 -3.71 -9.90
CA ASN A 79 -6.24 -4.56 -9.07
C ASN A 79 -6.10 -5.97 -9.65
N TYR A 80 -7.19 -6.56 -10.17
CA TYR A 80 -7.13 -7.85 -10.83
C TYR A 80 -6.55 -7.79 -12.24
N ILE A 81 -6.74 -6.70 -12.99
CA ILE A 81 -6.05 -6.50 -14.28
C ILE A 81 -4.53 -6.48 -14.06
N THR A 82 -4.09 -5.81 -12.98
CA THR A 82 -2.69 -5.75 -12.54
C THR A 82 -2.18 -7.15 -12.19
N ALA A 83 -2.88 -7.89 -11.33
CA ALA A 83 -2.51 -9.25 -10.94
C ALA A 83 -2.57 -10.25 -12.11
N LEU A 84 -3.36 -9.99 -13.15
CA LEU A 84 -3.35 -10.83 -14.35
C LEU A 84 -2.18 -10.51 -15.30
N GLY A 85 -1.46 -9.41 -15.08
CA GLY A 85 -0.48 -8.87 -16.02
C GLY A 85 -1.12 -8.55 -17.37
N ARG A 86 -2.20 -7.76 -17.35
CA ARG A 86 -2.99 -7.38 -18.54
C ARG A 86 -3.30 -5.86 -18.60
N GLN A 87 -2.55 -5.03 -17.90
CA GLN A 87 -2.75 -3.57 -17.93
C GLN A 87 -2.51 -2.98 -19.32
N ALA A 88 -1.61 -3.54 -20.14
CA ALA A 88 -1.33 -3.07 -21.48
C ALA A 88 -2.54 -3.20 -22.43
N GLU A 89 -3.49 -4.10 -22.15
CA GLU A 89 -4.76 -4.23 -22.87
C GLU A 89 -5.71 -3.05 -22.63
N VAL A 90 -5.47 -2.28 -21.56
CA VAL A 90 -6.34 -1.19 -21.10
C VAL A 90 -5.67 0.17 -21.29
N GLU A 91 -4.41 0.26 -20.88
CA GLU A 91 -3.62 1.49 -20.80
C GLU A 91 -2.54 1.60 -21.88
N GLY A 92 -2.35 0.53 -22.68
CA GLY A 92 -1.46 0.54 -23.84
C GLY A 92 -0.01 0.17 -23.54
N GLU A 93 0.86 0.47 -24.50
CA GLU A 93 2.23 -0.06 -24.58
C GLU A 93 3.11 0.28 -23.37
N ALA A 94 2.85 1.39 -22.68
CA ALA A 94 3.66 1.79 -21.53
C ALA A 94 3.58 0.80 -20.35
N LYS A 95 2.56 -0.06 -20.32
CA LYS A 95 2.36 -1.13 -19.32
C LYS A 95 2.86 -2.50 -19.77
N LEU A 96 3.42 -2.62 -20.98
CA LEU A 96 3.88 -3.90 -21.53
C LEU A 96 4.89 -4.63 -20.61
N TYR A 97 5.90 -3.91 -20.12
CA TYR A 97 6.93 -4.52 -19.26
C TYR A 97 6.46 -4.70 -17.83
N HIS A 98 5.46 -3.91 -17.39
CA HIS A 98 4.75 -4.18 -16.15
C HIS A 98 4.03 -5.54 -16.23
N ASP A 99 3.29 -5.77 -17.32
CA ASP A 99 2.60 -7.03 -17.56
C ASP A 99 3.55 -8.21 -17.70
N LEU A 100 4.68 -8.03 -18.39
CA LEU A 100 5.73 -9.05 -18.48
C LEU A 100 6.27 -9.40 -17.09
N ARG A 101 6.59 -8.39 -16.27
CA ARG A 101 7.06 -8.57 -14.90
C ARG A 101 6.06 -9.41 -14.10
N MET A 102 4.78 -9.07 -14.12
CA MET A 102 3.76 -9.85 -13.43
C MET A 102 3.70 -11.29 -13.94
N ARG A 103 3.69 -11.49 -15.27
CA ARG A 103 3.55 -12.82 -15.90
C ARG A 103 4.77 -13.74 -15.75
N LEU A 104 5.93 -13.21 -15.34
CA LEU A 104 7.09 -14.03 -14.97
C LEU A 104 6.85 -14.79 -13.66
N PHE A 105 6.05 -14.24 -12.74
CA PHE A 105 5.80 -14.83 -11.43
C PHE A 105 4.38 -15.38 -11.29
N GLN A 106 3.42 -14.73 -11.95
CA GLN A 106 2.00 -15.02 -11.86
C GLN A 106 1.54 -15.74 -13.13
N ASP A 107 1.33 -17.05 -12.99
CA ASP A 107 0.87 -17.94 -14.06
C ASP A 107 -0.56 -18.41 -13.75
N SER A 108 -1.53 -17.91 -14.52
CA SER A 108 -2.94 -18.27 -14.33
C SER A 108 -3.18 -19.78 -14.51
N THR A 109 -2.38 -20.48 -15.33
CA THR A 109 -2.51 -21.93 -15.50
C THR A 109 -2.13 -22.67 -14.22
N VAL A 110 -1.14 -22.16 -13.49
CA VAL A 110 -0.74 -22.66 -12.18
C VAL A 110 -1.82 -22.36 -11.14
N ALA A 111 -2.36 -21.13 -11.12
CA ALA A 111 -3.45 -20.78 -10.21
C ALA A 111 -4.70 -21.66 -10.43
N ILE A 112 -5.06 -21.92 -11.70
CA ILE A 112 -6.15 -22.84 -12.06
C ILE A 112 -5.86 -24.26 -11.56
N ALA A 113 -4.62 -24.74 -11.74
CA ALA A 113 -4.23 -26.07 -11.29
C ALA A 113 -4.30 -26.20 -9.75
N ILE A 114 -3.77 -25.21 -9.03
CA ILE A 114 -3.87 -25.13 -7.56
C ILE A 114 -5.34 -25.18 -7.14
N TYR A 115 -6.18 -24.31 -7.73
CA TYR A 115 -7.59 -24.23 -7.38
C TYR A 115 -8.31 -25.59 -7.49
N LYS A 116 -8.06 -26.37 -8.54
CA LYS A 116 -8.66 -27.72 -8.74
C LYS A 116 -8.41 -28.66 -7.56
N GLU A 117 -7.27 -28.51 -6.90
CA GLU A 117 -6.87 -29.32 -5.75
C GLU A 117 -7.40 -28.76 -4.41
N VAL A 118 -7.71 -27.47 -4.32
CA VAL A 118 -8.28 -26.85 -3.10
C VAL A 118 -9.63 -27.50 -2.76
N LYS A 119 -9.82 -27.86 -1.49
CA LYS A 119 -11.06 -28.42 -0.92
C LYS A 119 -11.49 -27.65 0.33
N GLY A 120 -12.69 -27.95 0.83
CA GLY A 120 -13.22 -27.41 2.09
C GLY A 120 -13.46 -25.90 2.08
N GLU A 121 -13.38 -25.29 3.26
CA GLU A 121 -13.70 -23.86 3.49
C GLU A 121 -13.00 -22.93 2.49
N MET A 122 -11.70 -23.10 2.25
CA MET A 122 -10.97 -22.22 1.32
C MET A 122 -11.51 -22.31 -0.13
N ARG A 123 -11.97 -23.48 -0.57
CA ARG A 123 -12.60 -23.64 -1.90
C ARG A 123 -13.90 -22.84 -1.99
N GLU A 124 -14.69 -22.85 -0.93
CA GLU A 124 -15.97 -22.13 -0.83
C GLU A 124 -15.77 -20.62 -0.80
N LEU A 125 -14.78 -20.13 -0.04
CA LEU A 125 -14.42 -18.70 0.00
C LEU A 125 -13.97 -18.18 -1.36
N MET A 126 -13.12 -18.95 -2.05
CA MET A 126 -12.66 -18.63 -3.41
C MET A 126 -13.80 -18.62 -4.43
N GLN A 127 -14.78 -19.51 -4.27
CA GLN A 127 -15.99 -19.53 -5.09
C GLN A 127 -16.88 -18.31 -4.81
N ALA A 128 -17.15 -18.02 -3.55
CA ALA A 128 -17.93 -16.86 -3.12
C ALA A 128 -17.31 -15.52 -3.57
N PHE A 129 -15.98 -15.43 -3.58
CA PHE A 129 -15.28 -14.28 -4.15
C PHE A 129 -15.69 -14.01 -5.61
N ALA A 130 -15.65 -15.05 -6.47
CA ALA A 130 -16.02 -14.88 -7.87
C ALA A 130 -17.52 -14.63 -8.02
N ASP A 131 -18.34 -15.30 -7.21
CA ASP A 131 -19.79 -15.19 -7.26
C ASP A 131 -20.27 -13.79 -6.85
N GLY A 132 -19.73 -13.19 -5.79
CA GLY A 132 -20.08 -11.84 -5.36
C GLY A 132 -19.75 -10.78 -6.42
N LEU A 133 -18.58 -10.87 -7.04
CA LEU A 133 -18.16 -9.96 -8.12
C LEU A 133 -18.99 -10.14 -9.40
N ASN A 134 -19.24 -11.37 -9.81
CA ASN A 134 -20.05 -11.64 -11.01
C ASN A 134 -21.52 -11.27 -10.78
N TYR A 135 -22.04 -11.45 -9.57
CA TYR A 135 -23.40 -11.03 -9.23
C TYR A 135 -23.54 -9.51 -9.18
N PHE A 136 -22.51 -8.78 -8.73
CA PHE A 136 -22.45 -7.33 -8.89
C PHE A 136 -22.56 -6.94 -10.38
N LEU A 137 -21.74 -7.52 -11.25
CA LEU A 137 -21.80 -7.25 -12.70
C LEU A 137 -23.17 -7.57 -13.32
N TYR A 138 -23.80 -8.66 -12.88
CA TYR A 138 -25.15 -9.03 -13.32
C TYR A 138 -26.22 -8.02 -12.88
N THR A 139 -26.16 -7.56 -11.63
CA THR A 139 -27.15 -6.65 -11.04
C THR A 139 -26.91 -5.18 -11.39
N HIS A 140 -25.72 -4.85 -11.88
CA HIS A 140 -25.32 -3.50 -12.28
C HIS A 140 -24.96 -3.43 -13.79
N PRO A 141 -25.91 -3.67 -14.71
CA PRO A 141 -25.65 -3.72 -16.14
C PRO A 141 -25.21 -2.37 -16.75
N GLN A 142 -25.28 -1.27 -16.00
CA GLN A 142 -24.73 0.04 -16.37
C GLN A 142 -23.21 0.11 -16.21
N VAL A 143 -22.62 -0.73 -15.36
CA VAL A 143 -21.17 -0.82 -15.19
C VAL A 143 -20.54 -1.29 -16.49
N ARG A 144 -19.42 -0.68 -16.85
CA ARG A 144 -18.66 -0.98 -18.08
C ARG A 144 -17.27 -1.46 -17.68
N PRO A 145 -17.07 -2.78 -17.47
CA PRO A 145 -15.75 -3.32 -17.18
C PRO A 145 -14.76 -2.94 -18.28
N LYS A 146 -13.57 -2.52 -17.89
CA LYS A 146 -12.47 -2.21 -18.81
C LYS A 146 -11.96 -3.47 -19.50
N LEU A 147 -11.94 -4.61 -18.79
CA LEU A 147 -11.40 -5.87 -19.30
C LEU A 147 -12.09 -7.11 -18.72
N ILE A 148 -12.35 -7.14 -17.42
CA ILE A 148 -12.80 -8.35 -16.72
C ILE A 148 -14.33 -8.40 -16.73
N LYS A 149 -14.86 -9.13 -17.71
CA LYS A 149 -16.32 -9.38 -17.81
C LYS A 149 -16.80 -10.52 -16.93
N ARG A 150 -15.87 -11.34 -16.43
CA ARG A 150 -16.17 -12.48 -15.56
C ARG A 150 -14.98 -12.80 -14.67
N TYR A 151 -15.22 -12.76 -13.36
CA TYR A 151 -14.27 -13.15 -12.34
C TYR A 151 -14.29 -14.67 -12.17
N GLN A 152 -13.12 -15.23 -11.89
CA GLN A 152 -12.93 -16.66 -11.73
C GLN A 152 -12.45 -16.97 -10.31
N PRO A 153 -12.88 -18.10 -9.74
CA PRO A 153 -12.62 -18.40 -8.33
C PRO A 153 -11.15 -18.65 -8.00
N TRP A 154 -10.29 -18.93 -9.00
CA TRP A 154 -8.85 -19.05 -8.81
C TRP A 154 -8.12 -17.69 -8.74
N MET A 155 -8.75 -16.59 -9.13
CA MET A 155 -8.09 -15.27 -9.21
C MET A 155 -7.51 -14.77 -7.88
N PRO A 156 -8.10 -15.04 -6.69
CA PRO A 156 -7.50 -14.64 -5.41
C PRO A 156 -6.11 -15.22 -5.15
N LEU A 157 -5.73 -16.32 -5.82
CA LEU A 157 -4.37 -16.85 -5.74
C LEU A 157 -3.32 -15.93 -6.39
N LEU A 158 -3.74 -15.02 -7.27
CA LEU A 158 -2.86 -14.01 -7.86
C LEU A 158 -2.73 -12.76 -6.97
N PHE A 159 -3.53 -12.67 -5.90
CA PHE A 159 -3.54 -11.52 -4.99
C PHE A 159 -3.74 -11.95 -3.52
N SER A 160 -2.82 -12.79 -3.04
CA SER A 160 -2.97 -13.58 -1.82
C SER A 160 -2.48 -12.92 -0.52
N GLU A 161 -1.61 -11.90 -0.57
CA GLU A 161 -0.92 -11.37 0.62
C GLU A 161 -1.43 -10.03 1.16
N GLY A 162 -2.21 -9.25 0.40
CA GLY A 162 -2.64 -7.90 0.83
C GLY A 162 -2.06 -6.73 0.03
N SER A 163 -0.87 -6.92 -0.51
CA SER A 163 -0.17 -5.96 -1.38
C SER A 163 -0.26 -6.43 -2.83
N ILE A 164 -0.56 -5.52 -3.75
CA ILE A 164 -0.57 -5.80 -5.19
C ILE A 164 0.88 -5.76 -5.66
N GLY A 165 1.32 -6.77 -6.40
CA GLY A 165 2.70 -6.87 -6.84
C GLY A 165 3.67 -7.35 -5.74
N GLY A 166 3.57 -6.88 -4.50
CA GLY A 166 4.44 -7.33 -3.40
C GLY A 166 5.92 -7.31 -3.79
N ASP A 167 6.64 -8.40 -3.56
CA ASP A 167 8.06 -8.54 -3.93
C ASP A 167 8.32 -8.46 -5.44
N ILE A 168 7.32 -8.76 -6.27
CA ILE A 168 7.43 -8.64 -7.73
C ILE A 168 7.74 -7.19 -8.12
N GLU A 169 7.28 -6.20 -7.33
CA GLU A 169 7.58 -4.80 -7.59
C GLU A 169 9.06 -4.45 -7.47
N ALA A 170 9.86 -5.24 -6.75
CA ALA A 170 11.31 -5.05 -6.64
C ALA A 170 12.05 -5.30 -7.97
N VAL A 171 11.43 -6.01 -8.91
CA VAL A 171 12.00 -6.22 -10.24
C VAL A 171 11.90 -4.93 -11.06
N SER A 172 13.06 -4.36 -11.39
CA SER A 172 13.19 -3.15 -12.20
C SER A 172 12.62 -3.35 -13.60
N LEU A 173 11.62 -2.54 -13.96
CA LEU A 173 11.02 -2.54 -15.30
C LEU A 173 12.04 -2.15 -16.38
N THR A 174 12.92 -1.19 -16.08
CA THR A 174 13.98 -0.75 -16.99
C THR A 174 14.96 -1.90 -17.30
N LYS A 175 15.51 -2.56 -16.28
CA LYS A 175 16.42 -3.70 -16.51
C LYS A 175 15.73 -4.87 -17.22
N LEU A 176 14.45 -5.10 -16.91
CA LEU A 176 13.65 -6.14 -17.55
C LEU A 176 13.42 -5.84 -19.04
N ARG A 177 13.08 -4.59 -19.38
CA ARG A 177 12.99 -4.12 -20.77
C ARG A 177 14.30 -4.32 -21.49
N ASP A 178 15.41 -3.88 -20.91
CA ASP A 178 16.71 -3.94 -21.57
C ASP A 178 17.18 -5.39 -21.82
N PHE A 179 16.65 -6.35 -21.05
CA PHE A 179 16.92 -7.78 -21.24
C PHE A 179 15.99 -8.45 -22.27
N TYR A 180 14.68 -8.25 -22.16
CA TYR A 180 13.68 -8.92 -23.01
C TYR A 180 13.18 -8.11 -24.20
N GLY A 181 13.53 -6.83 -24.27
CA GLY A 181 13.18 -5.95 -25.37
C GLY A 181 14.03 -6.19 -26.63
N ASP A 182 13.57 -5.57 -27.70
CA ASP A 182 14.20 -5.55 -29.02
C ASP A 182 15.25 -4.42 -29.16
N GLY A 183 15.66 -3.80 -28.05
CA GLY A 183 16.51 -2.62 -28.03
C GLY A 183 15.76 -1.29 -28.24
N SER A 184 14.42 -1.31 -28.39
CA SER A 184 13.63 -0.09 -28.42
C SER A 184 13.63 0.61 -27.05
N LYS A 185 13.74 1.95 -27.06
CA LYS A 185 13.48 2.80 -25.89
C LYS A 185 11.98 2.99 -25.68
N ALA A 186 11.21 1.89 -25.68
CA ALA A 186 9.79 1.94 -25.37
C ALA A 186 9.60 2.68 -24.03
N LYS A 187 8.69 3.66 -24.02
CA LYS A 187 8.36 4.41 -22.80
C LYS A 187 7.87 3.41 -21.77
N ILE A 188 8.52 3.37 -20.62
CA ILE A 188 8.05 2.61 -19.46
C ILE A 188 7.26 3.61 -18.63
N ASP A 189 5.98 3.33 -18.41
CA ASP A 189 5.26 3.98 -17.33
C ASP A 189 5.62 3.20 -16.06
N GLU A 190 6.82 3.47 -15.52
CA GLU A 190 7.06 3.16 -14.13
C GLU A 190 5.90 3.81 -13.38
N LEU A 191 5.28 3.10 -12.44
CA LEU A 191 4.34 3.72 -11.51
C LEU A 191 5.12 4.74 -10.64
N ASN A 192 5.71 5.74 -11.27
CA ASN A 192 6.36 6.89 -10.69
C ASN A 192 5.24 7.86 -10.36
N THR A 193 4.50 7.51 -9.30
CA THR A 193 3.97 8.55 -8.43
C THR A 193 5.11 9.35 -7.78
N ASP A 194 6.35 8.87 -7.86
CA ASP A 194 7.57 9.53 -7.46
C ASP A 194 8.02 10.51 -8.56
N ASP A 195 7.93 11.81 -8.30
CA ASP A 195 8.54 12.85 -9.14
C ASP A 195 10.05 13.02 -8.87
N GLY A 196 10.63 12.16 -8.02
CA GLY A 196 12.03 12.19 -7.62
C GLY A 196 12.37 13.31 -6.64
N ILE A 197 11.41 14.17 -6.28
CA ILE A 197 11.60 15.30 -5.36
C ILE A 197 11.41 14.83 -3.93
N GLU A 198 10.36 14.02 -3.69
CA GLU A 198 10.08 13.40 -2.41
C GLU A 198 9.54 11.98 -2.61
N PRO A 199 10.41 10.97 -2.84
CA PRO A 199 9.98 9.58 -2.74
C PRO A 199 9.42 9.39 -1.34
N GLU A 200 8.10 9.39 -1.24
CA GLU A 200 7.41 9.04 -0.01
C GLU A 200 7.75 7.57 0.26
N PRO A 201 8.33 7.26 1.42
CA PRO A 201 8.37 5.86 1.81
C PRO A 201 6.91 5.39 1.86
N LYS A 202 6.55 4.40 1.01
CA LYS A 202 5.29 3.65 1.15
C LYS A 202 5.32 3.03 2.55
N GLY A 203 4.62 3.67 3.48
CA GLY A 203 4.87 3.55 4.90
C GLY A 203 3.65 3.08 5.67
N SER A 204 3.78 2.89 6.97
CA SER A 204 2.72 2.53 7.90
C SER A 204 3.23 2.68 9.32
N ASN A 205 2.37 3.08 10.26
CA ASN A 205 2.61 2.96 11.69
C ASN A 205 1.75 1.82 12.26
N GLY A 206 2.33 1.07 13.19
CA GLY A 206 1.56 0.24 14.11
C GLY A 206 2.11 0.42 15.51
N PHE A 207 1.24 0.79 16.47
CA PHE A 207 1.60 0.87 17.90
C PHE A 207 0.77 -0.14 18.69
N ALA A 208 1.39 -0.79 19.67
CA ALA A 208 0.69 -1.65 20.61
C ALA A 208 1.11 -1.27 22.03
N ILE A 209 0.13 -1.02 22.90
CA ILE A 209 0.32 -0.58 24.28
C ILE A 209 -0.19 -1.69 25.19
N ALA A 210 0.67 -2.17 26.09
CA ALA A 210 0.31 -3.19 27.06
C ALA A 210 -0.59 -2.60 28.16
N PRO A 211 -1.38 -3.45 28.86
CA PRO A 211 -2.17 -3.06 30.04
C PRO A 211 -1.44 -2.17 31.04
N SER A 212 -0.16 -2.46 31.33
CA SER A 212 0.67 -1.73 32.30
C SER A 212 0.94 -0.27 31.94
N ARG A 213 0.69 0.12 30.69
CA ARG A 213 0.82 1.49 30.16
C ARG A 213 -0.53 2.09 29.78
N SER A 214 -1.64 1.42 30.08
CA SER A 214 -2.99 1.91 29.79
C SER A 214 -3.68 2.37 31.07
N ALA A 215 -4.55 3.38 30.99
CA ALA A 215 -5.33 3.83 32.13
C ALA A 215 -6.42 2.82 32.56
N SER A 216 -6.94 2.04 31.61
CA SER A 216 -8.01 1.07 31.82
C SER A 216 -7.51 -0.33 32.22
N GLY A 217 -6.21 -0.60 32.09
CA GLY A 217 -5.66 -1.94 32.24
C GLY A 217 -5.92 -2.86 31.03
N ASN A 218 -6.32 -2.31 29.88
CA ASN A 218 -6.56 -3.05 28.64
C ASN A 218 -5.45 -2.76 27.62
N ALA A 219 -5.19 -3.69 26.69
CA ALA A 219 -4.29 -3.39 25.59
C ALA A 219 -4.91 -2.35 24.65
N LEU A 220 -4.09 -1.39 24.19
CA LEU A 220 -4.46 -0.41 23.17
C LEU A 220 -3.65 -0.66 21.88
N PHE A 221 -4.24 -0.33 20.74
CA PHE A 221 -3.65 -0.64 19.45
C PHE A 221 -3.90 0.46 18.43
N LEU A 222 -2.90 0.79 17.62
CA LEU A 222 -2.99 1.72 16.49
C LEU A 222 -2.78 0.96 15.18
N ILE A 223 -3.74 1.13 14.27
CA ILE A 223 -3.72 0.66 12.89
C ILE A 223 -3.61 1.91 12.03
N ASN A 224 -2.47 2.14 11.37
CA ASN A 224 -2.26 3.37 10.62
C ASN A 224 -1.42 3.16 9.35
N PRO A 225 -1.98 2.55 8.31
CA PRO A 225 -1.32 2.44 7.02
C PRO A 225 -1.13 3.77 6.30
N HIS A 226 0.04 3.94 5.66
CA HIS A 226 0.35 5.04 4.75
C HIS A 226 0.42 4.58 3.29
N THR A 227 -0.74 4.56 2.62
CA THR A 227 -0.87 4.20 1.19
C THR A 227 -1.40 5.38 0.40
N SER A 228 -1.54 5.22 -0.92
CA SER A 228 -2.30 6.19 -1.71
C SER A 228 -3.69 6.38 -1.09
N PHE A 229 -4.18 7.61 -1.13
CA PHE A 229 -5.51 7.91 -0.63
C PHE A 229 -6.55 7.08 -1.39
N TYR A 230 -7.59 6.66 -0.68
CA TYR A 230 -8.71 5.87 -1.23
C TYR A 230 -8.35 4.45 -1.68
N PHE A 231 -7.13 3.95 -1.37
CA PHE A 231 -6.74 2.58 -1.72
C PHE A 231 -7.35 1.51 -0.80
N ARG A 232 -7.77 1.90 0.40
CA ARG A 232 -8.29 1.01 1.43
C ARG A 232 -9.63 1.53 1.96
N PRO A 233 -10.76 0.87 1.66
CA PRO A 233 -12.05 1.18 2.28
C PRO A 233 -12.12 0.65 3.71
N GLU A 234 -13.10 1.14 4.45
CA GLU A 234 -13.43 0.65 5.78
C GLU A 234 -14.58 -0.36 5.68
N VAL A 235 -14.41 -1.55 6.25
CA VAL A 235 -15.42 -2.62 6.16
C VAL A 235 -15.60 -3.35 7.49
N HIS A 236 -16.78 -3.91 7.68
CA HIS A 236 -17.07 -4.89 8.72
C HIS A 236 -17.67 -6.15 8.09
N VAL A 237 -17.08 -7.31 8.37
CA VAL A 237 -17.55 -8.60 7.86
C VAL A 237 -17.77 -9.58 9.00
N ASN A 238 -18.97 -10.17 9.04
CA ASN A 238 -19.44 -11.04 10.10
C ASN A 238 -20.17 -12.28 9.54
N SER A 239 -19.99 -13.42 10.19
CA SER A 239 -20.73 -14.65 9.89
C SER A 239 -21.12 -15.42 11.14
N GLU A 240 -22.11 -16.33 11.00
CA GLU A 240 -22.47 -17.30 12.05
C GLU A 240 -21.41 -18.42 12.22
N GLN A 241 -20.43 -18.52 11.31
CA GLN A 241 -19.30 -19.47 11.38
C GLN A 241 -18.07 -18.89 12.12
N GLY A 242 -18.21 -17.71 12.70
CA GLY A 242 -17.22 -17.12 13.62
C GLY A 242 -16.26 -16.13 12.98
N LEU A 243 -16.47 -15.73 11.71
CA LEU A 243 -15.85 -14.52 11.16
C LEU A 243 -16.51 -13.30 11.79
N ASN A 244 -15.71 -12.36 12.28
CA ASN A 244 -16.17 -11.07 12.79
C ASN A 244 -15.00 -10.09 12.80
N ALA A 245 -14.71 -9.48 11.66
CA ALA A 245 -13.52 -8.65 11.47
C ALA A 245 -13.91 -7.25 10.97
N TYR A 246 -13.32 -6.23 11.59
CA TYR A 246 -13.49 -4.83 11.25
C TYR A 246 -12.14 -4.24 10.85
N GLY A 247 -12.09 -3.46 9.78
CA GLY A 247 -10.87 -2.77 9.39
C GLY A 247 -10.86 -2.43 7.92
N ALA A 248 -9.69 -2.55 7.31
CA ALA A 248 -9.48 -2.24 5.91
C ALA A 248 -9.12 -3.47 5.08
N VAL A 249 -9.73 -3.56 3.90
CA VAL A 249 -9.30 -4.43 2.81
C VAL A 249 -8.44 -3.64 1.83
N THR A 250 -7.67 -4.33 1.00
CA THR A 250 -7.30 -3.76 -0.31
C THR A 250 -8.41 -4.12 -1.30
N TRP A 251 -8.83 -3.19 -2.16
CA TRP A 251 -9.93 -3.42 -3.10
C TRP A 251 -9.80 -4.75 -3.86
N GLY A 252 -10.85 -5.58 -3.82
CA GLY A 252 -10.92 -6.90 -4.44
C GLY A 252 -10.44 -8.05 -3.56
N GLN A 253 -10.08 -7.82 -2.30
CA GLN A 253 -9.73 -8.90 -1.36
C GLN A 253 -10.94 -9.35 -0.54
N PHE A 254 -10.97 -10.64 -0.20
CA PHE A 254 -12.03 -11.23 0.63
C PHE A 254 -11.71 -11.34 2.12
N PHE A 255 -10.60 -10.73 2.57
CA PHE A 255 -10.17 -10.75 3.96
C PHE A 255 -9.76 -9.35 4.40
N VAL A 256 -10.02 -9.00 5.67
CA VAL A 256 -9.55 -7.75 6.28
C VAL A 256 -8.02 -7.81 6.41
N TYR A 257 -7.33 -7.03 5.59
CA TYR A 257 -5.87 -7.05 5.52
C TYR A 257 -5.23 -6.47 6.78
N GLN A 258 -5.79 -5.37 7.30
CA GLN A 258 -5.38 -4.73 8.55
C GLN A 258 -6.64 -4.35 9.33
N GLY A 259 -6.70 -4.70 10.60
CA GLY A 259 -7.96 -4.60 11.32
C GLY A 259 -7.90 -5.23 12.69
N PHE A 260 -9.08 -5.51 13.22
CA PHE A 260 -9.27 -6.17 14.49
C PHE A 260 -10.55 -6.98 14.48
N ASN A 261 -10.61 -7.96 15.38
CA ASN A 261 -11.83 -8.63 15.79
C ASN A 261 -12.01 -8.43 17.30
N GLN A 262 -12.98 -9.09 17.92
CA GLN A 262 -13.23 -8.98 19.35
C GLN A 262 -12.09 -9.52 20.23
N TYR A 263 -11.15 -10.30 19.66
CA TYR A 263 -10.06 -10.93 20.39
C TYR A 263 -8.74 -10.21 20.21
N CYS A 264 -8.40 -9.80 19.00
CA CYS A 264 -7.09 -9.25 18.66
C CYS A 264 -7.11 -8.29 17.47
N GLY A 265 -6.05 -7.50 17.34
CA GLY A 265 -5.78 -6.59 16.22
C GLY A 265 -4.44 -6.89 15.57
N TRP A 266 -4.37 -6.64 14.26
CA TRP A 266 -3.16 -6.79 13.46
C TRP A 266 -3.00 -5.64 12.49
N MET A 267 -1.75 -5.20 12.34
CA MET A 267 -1.36 -4.09 11.47
C MET A 267 -0.07 -4.44 10.76
N HIS A 268 0.02 -4.14 9.46
CA HIS A 268 1.21 -4.42 8.67
C HIS A 268 1.98 -3.16 8.33
N THR A 269 3.29 -3.24 8.47
CA THR A 269 4.21 -2.21 8.00
C THR A 269 5.19 -2.86 7.02
N THR A 270 5.62 -2.12 6.00
CA THR A 270 6.69 -2.54 5.09
C THR A 270 7.93 -3.01 5.86
N SER A 271 8.48 -4.14 5.46
CA SER A 271 9.70 -4.74 6.00
C SER A 271 10.85 -4.62 4.99
N GLN A 272 12.07 -4.41 5.46
CA GLN A 272 13.27 -4.66 4.64
C GLN A 272 13.92 -6.01 4.99
N ALA A 273 13.31 -6.82 5.86
CA ALA A 273 13.78 -8.18 6.12
C ALA A 273 13.95 -8.92 4.78
N ASP A 274 15.16 -9.42 4.53
CA ASP A 274 15.52 -9.91 3.22
C ASP A 274 14.82 -11.26 2.95
N ALA A 275 13.84 -11.20 2.05
CA ALA A 275 13.03 -12.34 1.60
C ALA A 275 13.28 -12.73 0.13
N ILE A 276 14.14 -12.00 -0.59
CA ILE A 276 14.38 -12.18 -2.02
C ILE A 276 15.87 -12.16 -2.34
N ASP A 277 16.31 -12.98 -3.28
CA ASP A 277 17.74 -13.02 -3.67
C ASP A 277 17.91 -13.02 -5.18
N GLU A 278 18.90 -12.28 -5.65
CA GLU A 278 19.35 -12.28 -7.04
C GLU A 278 20.61 -13.14 -7.22
N TYR A 279 20.70 -13.84 -8.35
CA TYR A 279 21.78 -14.78 -8.65
C TYR A 279 22.37 -14.50 -10.03
N LEU A 280 23.70 -14.35 -10.09
CA LEU A 280 24.48 -14.22 -11.31
C LEU A 280 24.68 -15.59 -11.94
N GLU A 281 23.89 -15.89 -12.96
CA GLU A 281 23.90 -17.16 -13.68
C GLU A 281 24.94 -17.12 -14.81
N THR A 282 25.86 -18.09 -14.81
CA THR A 282 26.79 -18.31 -15.92
C THR A 282 26.10 -19.17 -16.98
N ILE A 283 25.75 -18.57 -18.10
CA ILE A 283 25.04 -19.25 -19.18
C ILE A 283 26.03 -19.99 -20.08
N VAL A 284 25.75 -21.27 -20.33
CA VAL A 284 26.51 -22.13 -21.23
C VAL A 284 25.61 -22.50 -22.40
N LYS A 285 26.00 -22.10 -23.61
CA LYS A 285 25.31 -22.53 -24.84
C LYS A 285 25.92 -23.83 -25.33
N LYS A 286 25.09 -24.87 -25.48
CA LYS A 286 25.48 -26.15 -26.11
C LYS A 286 24.53 -26.43 -27.26
N LYS A 287 25.01 -26.30 -28.50
CA LYS A 287 24.18 -26.34 -29.72
C LYS A 287 23.02 -25.32 -29.61
N ASP A 288 21.79 -25.77 -29.77
CA ASP A 288 20.56 -24.95 -29.70
C ASP A 288 19.92 -24.89 -28.30
N SER A 289 20.58 -25.47 -27.29
CA SER A 289 20.09 -25.49 -25.91
C SER A 289 20.91 -24.56 -25.01
N LEU A 290 20.21 -23.88 -24.11
CA LEU A 290 20.80 -22.99 -23.11
C LEU A 290 20.82 -23.69 -21.74
N PHE A 291 21.96 -23.61 -21.08
CA PHE A 291 22.18 -24.15 -19.75
C PHE A 291 22.70 -23.04 -18.83
N TYR A 292 22.58 -23.23 -17.53
CA TYR A 292 23.28 -22.44 -16.51
C TYR A 292 24.20 -23.35 -15.71
N GLN A 293 25.39 -22.86 -15.37
CA GLN A 293 26.34 -23.59 -14.53
C GLN A 293 25.81 -23.70 -13.09
N PHE A 294 25.93 -24.89 -12.49
CA PHE A 294 25.59 -25.15 -11.09
C PHE A 294 26.59 -26.16 -10.51
N GLY A 295 27.51 -25.67 -9.67
CA GLY A 295 28.67 -26.41 -9.21
C GLY A 295 29.53 -26.87 -10.38
N LYS A 296 29.71 -28.19 -10.53
CA LYS A 296 30.46 -28.79 -11.64
C LYS A 296 29.58 -29.20 -12.83
N VAL A 297 28.26 -29.01 -12.75
CA VAL A 297 27.31 -29.46 -13.80
C VAL A 297 26.64 -28.27 -14.49
N ALA A 298 26.22 -28.46 -15.74
CA ALA A 298 25.39 -27.50 -16.45
C ALA A 298 23.92 -27.98 -16.43
N LYS A 299 23.02 -27.20 -15.83
CA LYS A 299 21.58 -27.50 -15.75
C LYS A 299 20.83 -26.79 -16.88
N PRO A 300 19.84 -27.43 -17.53
CA PRO A 300 19.10 -26.79 -18.63
C PRO A 300 18.27 -25.62 -18.12
N LEU A 301 18.23 -24.52 -18.88
CA LEU A 301 17.27 -23.46 -18.64
C LEU A 301 15.87 -23.94 -19.04
N LYS A 302 14.87 -23.67 -18.21
CA LYS A 302 13.48 -23.84 -18.59
C LYS A 302 13.05 -22.65 -19.44
N ILE A 303 12.71 -22.92 -20.70
CA ILE A 303 12.27 -21.92 -21.67
C ILE A 303 10.75 -21.95 -21.75
N LYS A 304 10.11 -20.79 -21.64
CA LYS A 304 8.66 -20.62 -21.84
C LYS A 304 8.40 -19.46 -22.80
N THR A 305 7.21 -19.41 -23.38
CA THR A 305 6.72 -18.24 -24.10
C THR A 305 5.64 -17.53 -23.28
N ILE A 306 5.67 -16.20 -23.28
CA ILE A 306 4.63 -15.35 -22.72
C ILE A 306 4.14 -14.43 -23.83
N THR A 307 2.87 -14.57 -24.21
CA THR A 307 2.22 -13.65 -25.15
C THR A 307 1.38 -12.65 -24.38
N LEU A 308 1.65 -11.37 -24.60
CA LEU A 308 0.95 -10.23 -24.01
C LEU A 308 0.20 -9.47 -25.10
N LYS A 309 -0.94 -8.89 -24.73
CA LYS A 309 -1.78 -8.07 -25.61
C LYS A 309 -1.63 -6.60 -25.25
N ILE A 310 -1.58 -5.75 -26.26
CA ILE A 310 -1.32 -4.32 -26.13
C ILE A 310 -2.41 -3.56 -26.87
N LYS A 311 -3.05 -2.60 -26.20
CA LYS A 311 -3.99 -1.68 -26.83
C LYS A 311 -3.26 -0.71 -27.75
N LYS A 312 -3.69 -0.66 -29.01
CA LYS A 312 -3.28 0.28 -30.05
C LYS A 312 -4.53 0.99 -30.61
N GLU A 313 -4.33 2.00 -31.47
CA GLU A 313 -5.44 2.78 -32.05
C GLU A 313 -6.47 1.90 -32.78
N ASN A 314 -6.01 0.85 -33.48
CA ASN A 314 -6.85 -0.01 -34.33
C ASN A 314 -7.19 -1.39 -33.71
N GLY A 315 -6.96 -1.60 -32.41
CA GLY A 315 -7.28 -2.87 -31.73
C GLY A 315 -6.19 -3.36 -30.77
N LEU A 316 -6.14 -4.67 -30.56
CA LEU A 316 -5.10 -5.32 -29.74
C LEU A 316 -4.01 -5.90 -30.64
N GLU A 317 -2.76 -5.61 -30.30
CA GLU A 317 -1.56 -6.22 -30.87
C GLU A 317 -0.98 -7.24 -29.89
N GLU A 318 -0.40 -8.33 -30.39
CA GLU A 318 0.25 -9.34 -29.56
C GLU A 318 1.78 -9.21 -29.62
N LYS A 319 2.44 -9.23 -28.45
CA LYS A 319 3.89 -9.36 -28.33
C LYS A 319 4.23 -10.62 -27.55
N THR A 320 5.07 -11.47 -28.15
CA THR A 320 5.52 -12.72 -27.53
C THR A 320 6.96 -12.61 -27.05
N PHE A 321 7.19 -13.01 -25.81
CA PHE A 321 8.50 -13.05 -25.16
C PHE A 321 8.92 -14.50 -24.93
N THR A 322 10.14 -14.85 -25.34
CA THR A 322 10.81 -16.07 -24.88
C THR A 322 11.45 -15.78 -23.54
N VAL A 323 10.96 -16.40 -22.47
CA VAL A 323 11.41 -16.19 -21.10
C VAL A 323 12.15 -17.40 -20.56
N TYR A 324 13.04 -17.16 -19.61
CA TYR A 324 14.00 -18.15 -19.13
C TYR A 324 13.88 -18.29 -17.62
N HIS A 325 13.95 -19.53 -17.14
CA HIS A 325 13.90 -19.83 -15.72
C HIS A 325 15.01 -20.79 -15.34
N THR A 326 15.63 -20.53 -14.19
CA THR A 326 16.45 -21.50 -13.48
C THR A 326 15.57 -22.24 -12.47
N HIS A 327 16.16 -23.16 -11.71
CA HIS A 327 15.49 -23.75 -10.54
C HIS A 327 15.16 -22.74 -9.42
N ARG A 328 15.75 -21.53 -9.44
CA ARG A 328 15.54 -20.48 -8.43
C ARG A 328 14.39 -19.55 -8.79
N GLY A 329 14.16 -19.33 -10.08
CA GLY A 329 13.08 -18.49 -10.57
C GLY A 329 13.36 -17.93 -11.97
N PRO A 330 12.59 -16.91 -12.41
CA PRO A 330 12.77 -16.30 -13.71
C PRO A 330 14.09 -15.52 -13.79
N VAL A 331 14.63 -15.42 -15.00
CA VAL A 331 15.68 -14.47 -15.35
C VAL A 331 15.03 -13.11 -15.56
N ILE A 332 15.54 -12.07 -14.90
CA ILE A 332 14.94 -10.72 -14.90
C ILE A 332 15.83 -9.66 -15.52
N SER A 333 17.13 -9.89 -15.62
CA SER A 333 18.06 -8.95 -16.22
C SER A 333 19.39 -9.61 -16.58
N LYS A 334 20.38 -8.80 -16.96
CA LYS A 334 21.78 -9.21 -17.15
C LYS A 334 22.72 -8.20 -16.48
N SER A 335 23.87 -8.68 -16.03
CA SER A 335 24.96 -7.87 -15.49
C SER A 335 26.27 -8.36 -16.10
N GLY A 336 26.86 -7.54 -16.99
CA GLY A 336 28.00 -7.97 -17.82
C GLY A 336 27.64 -9.16 -18.72
N ASP A 337 28.43 -10.23 -18.63
CA ASP A 337 28.21 -11.51 -19.34
C ASP A 337 27.22 -12.44 -18.59
N LYS A 338 26.87 -12.12 -17.34
CA LYS A 338 25.98 -12.95 -16.51
C LYS A 338 24.53 -12.58 -16.70
N TRP A 339 23.67 -13.59 -16.66
CA TRP A 339 22.23 -13.38 -16.54
C TRP A 339 21.87 -13.29 -15.06
N VAL A 340 20.83 -12.54 -14.71
CA VAL A 340 20.39 -12.39 -13.33
C VAL A 340 19.06 -13.11 -13.16
N SER A 341 19.05 -14.20 -12.38
CA SER A 341 17.81 -14.84 -11.93
C SER A 341 17.43 -14.34 -10.55
N ILE A 342 16.15 -14.39 -10.20
CA ILE A 342 15.65 -13.95 -8.90
C ILE A 342 14.81 -15.05 -8.25
N ARG A 343 14.94 -15.18 -6.92
CA ARG A 343 14.16 -16.11 -6.09
C ARG A 343 13.35 -15.33 -5.07
N MET A 344 12.07 -15.68 -4.95
CA MET A 344 11.11 -15.12 -4.00
C MET A 344 10.04 -16.16 -3.64
N MET A 345 9.15 -15.86 -2.70
CA MET A 345 8.06 -16.75 -2.27
C MET A 345 7.05 -16.96 -3.40
N GLN A 346 6.65 -18.22 -3.63
CA GLN A 346 5.71 -18.62 -4.69
C GLN A 346 4.72 -19.71 -4.20
N GLU A 347 4.13 -19.49 -3.02
CA GLU A 347 3.16 -20.38 -2.36
C GLU A 347 1.78 -19.69 -2.17
N PRO A 348 1.06 -19.34 -3.26
CA PRO A 348 -0.10 -18.45 -3.19
C PRO A 348 -1.27 -18.97 -2.35
N LEU A 349 -1.51 -20.30 -2.32
CA LEU A 349 -2.56 -20.88 -1.50
C LEU A 349 -2.25 -20.75 0.00
N LYS A 350 -0.99 -20.98 0.37
CA LYS A 350 -0.53 -20.85 1.76
C LYS A 350 -0.60 -19.39 2.21
N ALA A 351 -0.21 -18.48 1.31
CA ALA A 351 -0.34 -17.04 1.54
C ALA A 351 -1.80 -16.59 1.73
N LEU A 352 -2.70 -17.04 0.85
CA LEU A 352 -4.13 -16.72 0.95
C LEU A 352 -4.73 -17.29 2.25
N THR A 353 -4.31 -18.50 2.62
CA THR A 353 -4.69 -19.13 3.89
C THR A 353 -4.19 -18.33 5.09
N GLN A 354 -2.93 -17.91 5.09
CA GLN A 354 -2.36 -17.08 6.16
C GLN A 354 -3.12 -15.76 6.28
N SER A 355 -3.40 -15.10 5.16
CA SER A 355 -4.13 -13.84 5.14
C SER A 355 -5.56 -13.95 5.66
N TYR A 356 -6.31 -14.97 5.24
CA TYR A 356 -7.67 -15.19 5.70
C TYR A 356 -7.71 -15.58 7.19
N GLN A 357 -6.88 -16.53 7.62
CA GLN A 357 -6.91 -17.06 8.99
C GLN A 357 -6.48 -16.02 10.05
N ARG A 358 -5.73 -14.98 9.68
CA ARG A 358 -5.47 -13.82 10.57
C ARG A 358 -6.78 -13.20 11.06
N THR A 359 -7.76 -13.05 10.17
CA THR A 359 -9.05 -12.39 10.49
C THR A 359 -9.88 -13.14 11.53
N LYS A 360 -9.70 -14.46 11.63
CA LYS A 360 -10.42 -15.36 12.55
C LYS A 360 -9.63 -15.75 13.80
N SER A 361 -8.41 -15.21 13.96
CA SER A 361 -7.55 -15.56 15.09
C SER A 361 -8.16 -15.12 16.44
N LYS A 362 -7.99 -15.95 17.48
CA LYS A 362 -8.58 -15.74 18.82
C LYS A 362 -7.51 -15.51 19.89
N GLY A 363 -6.59 -14.58 19.64
CA GLY A 363 -5.49 -14.28 20.55
C GLY A 363 -4.12 -14.81 20.08
N LEU A 364 -3.07 -14.54 20.86
CA LEU A 364 -1.68 -14.64 20.38
C LEU A 364 -1.27 -16.07 20.03
N VAL A 365 -1.79 -17.07 20.74
CA VAL A 365 -1.49 -18.49 20.49
C VAL A 365 -1.96 -18.91 19.10
N ASP A 366 -3.19 -18.55 18.74
CA ASP A 366 -3.73 -18.86 17.41
C ASP A 366 -3.04 -18.03 16.34
N PHE A 367 -2.78 -16.75 16.64
CA PHE A 367 -2.08 -15.87 15.71
C PHE A 367 -0.67 -16.40 15.38
N LYS A 368 0.07 -16.93 16.36
CA LYS A 368 1.38 -17.56 16.12
C LYS A 368 1.31 -18.80 15.22
N LYS A 369 0.23 -19.59 15.27
CA LYS A 369 0.02 -20.71 14.33
C LYS A 369 -0.17 -20.20 12.91
N VAL A 370 -0.92 -19.10 12.75
CA VAL A 370 -1.08 -18.43 11.45
C VAL A 370 0.27 -17.92 10.95
N MET A 371 1.07 -17.30 11.82
CA MET A 371 2.42 -16.85 11.48
C MET A 371 3.39 -18.02 11.16
N ASP A 372 3.09 -19.27 11.54
CA ASP A 372 3.92 -20.42 11.16
C ASP A 372 3.64 -20.94 9.74
N LEU A 373 2.65 -20.37 9.04
CA LEU A 373 2.52 -20.54 7.59
C LEU A 373 3.66 -19.84 6.83
N ARG A 374 4.31 -18.85 7.44
CA ARG A 374 5.57 -18.25 6.97
C ARG A 374 5.49 -17.73 5.54
N THR A 375 4.48 -16.92 5.21
CA THR A 375 4.31 -16.39 3.84
C THR A 375 4.33 -14.88 3.73
N ASN A 376 4.46 -14.09 4.80
CA ASN A 376 4.63 -12.63 4.66
C ASN A 376 6.09 -12.34 4.35
N THR A 377 6.35 -11.90 3.13
CA THR A 377 7.69 -11.55 2.65
C THR A 377 7.99 -10.06 2.76
N SER A 378 7.00 -9.22 2.48
CA SER A 378 7.17 -7.77 2.34
C SER A 378 6.76 -6.97 3.58
N ASN A 379 6.18 -7.63 4.59
CA ASN A 379 5.47 -6.98 5.68
C ASN A 379 5.87 -7.50 7.06
N ASN A 380 6.11 -6.57 7.97
CA ASN A 380 6.06 -6.81 9.41
C ASN A 380 4.61 -6.87 9.90
N THR A 381 4.41 -7.36 11.12
CA THR A 381 3.11 -7.39 11.77
C THR A 381 3.22 -6.89 13.21
N VAL A 382 2.52 -5.81 13.54
CA VAL A 382 2.29 -5.37 14.92
C VAL A 382 0.94 -5.94 15.38
N TYR A 383 0.87 -6.33 16.64
CA TYR A 383 -0.24 -7.10 17.20
C TYR A 383 -0.57 -6.66 18.64
N ALA A 384 -1.85 -6.69 18.99
CA ALA A 384 -2.35 -6.57 20.37
C ALA A 384 -3.61 -7.41 20.58
N ASP A 385 -3.90 -7.84 21.82
CA ASP A 385 -5.11 -8.61 22.13
C ASP A 385 -5.77 -8.33 23.48
N ALA A 386 -6.99 -8.88 23.63
CA ALA A 386 -7.83 -8.79 24.83
C ALA A 386 -7.27 -9.55 26.05
N GLN A 387 -6.24 -10.37 25.88
CA GLN A 387 -5.51 -10.97 27.00
C GLN A 387 -4.36 -10.08 27.49
N GLY A 388 -4.18 -8.90 26.88
CA GLY A 388 -3.14 -7.95 27.24
C GLY A 388 -1.79 -8.20 26.57
N ASN A 389 -1.72 -9.12 25.60
CA ASN A 389 -0.48 -9.35 24.87
C ASN A 389 -0.26 -8.27 23.82
N ILE A 390 0.99 -7.87 23.65
CA ILE A 390 1.47 -7.09 22.52
C ILE A 390 2.62 -7.84 21.86
N ALA A 391 2.65 -7.84 20.53
CA ALA A 391 3.69 -8.52 19.77
C ALA A 391 4.07 -7.77 18.50
N TYR A 392 5.29 -8.02 18.04
CA TYR A 392 5.82 -7.54 16.79
C TYR A 392 6.57 -8.68 16.09
N PHE A 393 6.23 -8.93 14.83
CA PHE A 393 6.85 -9.93 13.97
C PHE A 393 7.49 -9.19 12.79
N HIS A 394 8.81 -9.28 12.66
CA HIS A 394 9.54 -8.58 11.61
C HIS A 394 9.67 -9.49 10.38
N GLY A 395 8.57 -9.58 9.62
CA GLY A 395 8.38 -10.61 8.59
C GLY A 395 8.12 -12.00 9.20
N ASN A 396 7.74 -12.97 8.35
CA ASN A 396 7.73 -14.38 8.75
C ASN A 396 8.09 -15.37 7.64
N PHE A 397 8.27 -14.91 6.39
CA PHE A 397 9.00 -15.67 5.37
C PHE A 397 10.48 -15.28 5.42
N MET A 398 11.35 -16.18 5.87
CA MET A 398 12.76 -15.89 6.05
C MET A 398 13.65 -17.05 5.58
N PRO A 399 14.27 -16.96 4.40
CA PRO A 399 15.16 -18.00 3.89
C PRO A 399 16.39 -18.26 4.77
N LYS A 400 16.72 -19.54 4.99
CA LYS A 400 17.99 -19.94 5.63
C LYS A 400 19.12 -19.81 4.62
N ARG A 401 20.02 -18.86 4.84
CA ARG A 401 21.16 -18.57 3.95
C ARG A 401 22.51 -18.93 4.58
N ASN A 402 23.51 -19.21 3.74
CA ASN A 402 24.90 -19.33 4.17
C ASN A 402 25.52 -17.94 4.38
N ILE A 403 25.78 -17.56 5.63
CA ILE A 403 26.24 -16.21 6.03
C ILE A 403 27.65 -15.83 5.54
N GLN A 404 28.35 -16.71 4.83
CA GLN A 404 29.63 -16.38 4.19
C GLN A 404 29.46 -15.52 2.92
N PHE A 405 28.23 -15.40 2.40
CA PHE A 405 27.92 -14.59 1.22
C PHE A 405 27.11 -13.34 1.60
N ASP A 406 27.31 -12.28 0.84
CA ASP A 406 26.56 -11.02 0.95
C ASP A 406 25.36 -11.04 -0.02
N TYR A 407 24.18 -11.32 0.51
CA TYR A 407 22.93 -11.39 -0.26
C TYR A 407 22.27 -10.02 -0.47
N SER A 408 22.84 -8.93 0.06
CA SER A 408 22.39 -7.57 -0.28
C SER A 408 22.67 -7.19 -1.75
N LYS A 409 23.36 -8.08 -2.47
CA LYS A 409 23.75 -7.95 -3.88
C LYS A 409 23.56 -9.30 -4.59
N PRO A 410 23.52 -9.32 -5.93
CA PRO A 410 23.52 -10.57 -6.68
C PRO A 410 24.71 -11.46 -6.32
N VAL A 411 24.43 -12.71 -5.93
CA VAL A 411 25.47 -13.71 -5.58
C VAL A 411 25.80 -14.61 -6.76
N ASP A 412 26.98 -15.24 -6.78
CA ASP A 412 27.35 -16.16 -7.87
C ASP A 412 26.45 -17.41 -7.90
N GLY A 413 25.55 -17.46 -8.88
CA GLY A 413 24.58 -18.53 -9.05
C GLY A 413 25.21 -19.88 -9.43
N SER A 414 26.47 -19.89 -9.88
CA SER A 414 27.19 -21.13 -10.16
C SER A 414 27.66 -21.86 -8.91
N ASN A 415 27.74 -21.21 -7.75
CA ASN A 415 28.11 -21.84 -6.50
C ASN A 415 26.86 -22.42 -5.81
N PRO A 416 26.74 -23.75 -5.60
CA PRO A 416 25.55 -24.34 -4.97
C PRO A 416 25.37 -23.93 -3.49
N GLU A 417 26.41 -23.45 -2.80
CA GLU A 417 26.31 -23.04 -1.39
C GLU A 417 25.49 -21.77 -1.14
N VAL A 418 25.12 -21.06 -2.22
CA VAL A 418 24.27 -19.85 -2.16
C VAL A 418 22.77 -20.18 -2.17
N ASP A 419 22.39 -21.44 -2.39
CA ASP A 419 20.98 -21.85 -2.37
C ASP A 419 20.40 -21.80 -0.96
N TRP A 420 19.13 -21.41 -0.87
CA TRP A 420 18.38 -21.45 0.38
C TRP A 420 18.33 -22.86 0.96
N LYS A 421 18.65 -22.98 2.25
CA LYS A 421 18.64 -24.22 3.03
C LYS A 421 17.29 -24.42 3.73
N GLY A 422 16.19 -24.11 3.03
CA GLY A 422 14.83 -24.03 3.56
C GLY A 422 14.50 -22.67 4.19
N LEU A 423 13.45 -22.62 5.01
CA LEU A 423 13.02 -21.42 5.74
C LEU A 423 13.34 -21.55 7.23
N HIS A 424 13.63 -20.43 7.87
CA HIS A 424 13.62 -20.30 9.33
C HIS A 424 12.26 -20.68 9.89
N ALA A 425 12.25 -21.30 11.07
CA ALA A 425 11.04 -21.41 11.87
C ALA A 425 10.56 -20.01 12.25
N ALA A 426 9.24 -19.79 12.37
CA ALA A 426 8.74 -18.49 12.80
C ALA A 426 9.37 -18.05 14.14
N THR A 427 9.65 -19.00 15.03
CA THR A 427 10.35 -18.77 16.30
C THR A 427 11.83 -18.43 16.20
N GLU A 428 12.47 -18.72 15.06
CA GLU A 428 13.87 -18.37 14.76
C GLU A 428 13.99 -16.96 14.12
N THR A 429 12.87 -16.35 13.71
CA THR A 429 12.84 -15.00 13.13
C THR A 429 12.78 -13.90 14.19
N VAL A 430 13.03 -12.65 13.79
CA VAL A 430 12.97 -11.49 14.67
C VAL A 430 11.52 -11.27 15.14
N GLN A 431 11.29 -11.49 16.43
CA GLN A 431 10.02 -11.22 17.10
C GLN A 431 10.24 -10.55 18.46
N LEU A 432 9.29 -9.70 18.84
CA LEU A 432 9.19 -9.13 20.19
C LEU A 432 7.81 -9.46 20.74
N VAL A 433 7.75 -9.95 21.97
CA VAL A 433 6.48 -10.28 22.65
C VAL A 433 6.56 -9.71 24.06
N ASN A 434 5.58 -8.89 24.43
CA ASN A 434 5.43 -8.31 25.77
C ASN A 434 6.72 -7.70 26.33
N PRO A 435 7.41 -6.78 25.61
CA PRO A 435 8.60 -6.12 26.15
C PRO A 435 8.27 -5.34 27.42
N SER A 436 9.24 -5.25 28.34
CA SER A 436 9.08 -4.55 29.62
C SER A 436 8.88 -3.04 29.50
N SER A 437 9.16 -2.45 28.34
CA SER A 437 8.77 -1.07 28.00
C SER A 437 7.26 -0.86 28.14
N GLY A 438 6.46 -1.91 27.92
CA GLY A 438 5.00 -1.89 27.92
C GLY A 438 4.41 -1.29 26.64
N TRP A 439 5.23 -1.07 25.61
CA TRP A 439 4.80 -0.63 24.30
C TRP A 439 5.68 -1.21 23.19
N LEU A 440 5.11 -1.32 21.99
CA LEU A 440 5.76 -1.70 20.74
C LEU A 440 5.38 -0.71 19.64
N GLN A 441 6.29 -0.48 18.71
CA GLN A 441 6.06 0.30 17.50
C GLN A 441 6.76 -0.32 16.29
N ASN A 442 6.18 -0.12 15.11
CA ASN A 442 6.97 -0.07 13.89
C ASN A 442 6.48 1.04 12.96
N CYS A 443 7.45 1.78 12.41
CA CYS A 443 7.26 2.88 11.46
C CYS A 443 8.07 2.65 10.18
N ASN A 444 8.11 1.39 9.68
CA ASN A 444 9.00 0.95 8.60
C ASN A 444 10.47 1.20 8.90
N SER A 445 10.81 1.08 10.18
CA SER A 445 12.16 1.24 10.66
C SER A 445 12.67 -0.05 11.26
N THR A 446 13.96 -0.02 11.56
CA THR A 446 14.71 -1.10 12.18
C THR A 446 14.01 -1.72 13.41
N PRO A 447 14.04 -3.06 13.57
CA PRO A 447 13.47 -3.72 14.73
C PRO A 447 14.22 -3.43 16.05
N VAL A 448 15.41 -2.81 15.98
CA VAL A 448 16.26 -2.51 17.16
C VAL A 448 15.78 -1.31 17.99
N THR A 449 14.75 -0.59 17.53
CA THR A 449 14.11 0.51 18.26
C THR A 449 12.60 0.27 18.48
N ALA A 450 12.09 -0.89 18.06
CA ALA A 450 10.66 -1.23 18.10
C ALA A 450 10.05 -1.23 19.52
N ALA A 451 10.87 -1.36 20.57
CA ALA A 451 10.49 -1.28 21.98
C ALA A 451 11.44 -0.39 22.80
N GLY A 452 12.08 0.60 22.16
CA GLY A 452 13.08 1.45 22.81
C GLY A 452 14.26 0.63 23.36
N PRO A 453 14.74 0.86 24.59
CA PRO A 453 15.81 0.08 25.20
C PRO A 453 15.52 -1.42 25.36
N ASN A 454 14.26 -1.85 25.25
CA ASN A 454 13.84 -3.26 25.39
C ASN A 454 13.64 -3.96 24.04
N SER A 455 14.17 -3.39 22.97
CA SER A 455 14.16 -3.97 21.63
C SER A 455 15.14 -5.15 21.51
N ILE A 456 15.17 -5.77 20.33
CA ILE A 456 16.09 -6.88 20.07
C ILE A 456 17.56 -6.46 20.10
N ASP A 457 18.43 -7.42 20.42
CA ASP A 457 19.87 -7.31 20.15
C ASP A 457 20.14 -7.80 18.72
N LYS A 458 20.51 -6.87 17.84
CA LYS A 458 20.81 -7.14 16.43
C LYS A 458 21.87 -8.23 16.25
N LYS A 459 22.83 -8.35 17.18
CA LYS A 459 23.94 -9.32 17.08
C LYS A 459 23.48 -10.78 17.22
N LYS A 460 22.27 -11.02 17.70
CA LYS A 460 21.69 -12.37 17.83
C LYS A 460 21.10 -12.90 16.52
N TYR A 461 21.00 -12.06 15.49
CA TYR A 461 20.38 -12.41 14.22
C TYR A 461 21.37 -12.22 13.08
N PRO A 462 21.33 -13.07 12.03
CA PRO A 462 22.03 -12.80 10.79
C PRO A 462 21.62 -11.45 10.19
N ALA A 463 22.54 -10.77 9.52
CA ALA A 463 22.32 -9.42 8.97
C ALA A 463 21.09 -9.34 8.04
N TYR A 464 20.84 -10.39 7.24
CA TYR A 464 19.70 -10.46 6.32
C TYR A 464 18.33 -10.44 7.04
N MET A 465 18.25 -10.76 8.33
CA MET A 465 16.97 -10.72 9.06
C MET A 465 16.58 -9.32 9.52
N CYS A 466 17.50 -8.36 9.55
CA CYS A 466 17.25 -7.01 10.05
C CYS A 466 18.18 -5.98 9.37
N PRO A 467 18.17 -5.90 8.02
CA PRO A 467 18.99 -4.95 7.29
C PRO A 467 18.49 -3.50 7.43
N ASP A 468 17.23 -3.34 7.86
CA ASP A 468 16.53 -2.07 8.04
C ASP A 468 17.35 -1.03 8.81
N ILE A 469 17.36 0.20 8.28
CA ILE A 469 17.86 1.39 8.97
C ILE A 469 16.77 2.08 9.79
N GLU A 470 17.20 2.97 10.67
CA GLU A 470 16.29 3.88 11.36
C GLU A 470 15.83 5.01 10.43
N ASN A 471 14.66 5.58 10.69
CA ASN A 471 14.14 6.74 9.96
C ASN A 471 13.59 7.80 10.94
N PRO A 472 13.38 9.05 10.50
CA PRO A 472 12.87 10.11 11.37
C PRO A 472 11.54 9.75 12.07
N ARG A 473 10.63 9.05 11.38
CA ARG A 473 9.31 8.68 11.92
C ARG A 473 9.42 7.67 13.06
N GLY A 474 10.29 6.67 12.94
CA GLY A 474 10.61 5.71 14.01
C GLY A 474 11.21 6.39 15.24
N ILE A 475 12.13 7.34 15.05
CA ILE A 475 12.67 8.18 16.13
C ILE A 475 11.53 8.95 16.84
N ASN A 476 10.60 9.52 16.07
CA ASN A 476 9.46 10.25 16.61
C ASN A 476 8.51 9.33 17.42
N ALA A 477 8.24 8.13 16.91
CA ALA A 477 7.43 7.12 17.59
C ALA A 477 8.02 6.75 18.95
N VAL A 478 9.32 6.46 19.01
CA VAL A 478 10.02 6.16 20.27
C VAL A 478 9.90 7.34 21.24
N ARG A 479 10.02 8.60 20.77
CA ARG A 479 9.88 9.79 21.63
C ARG A 479 8.50 9.85 22.29
N VAL A 480 7.43 9.75 21.51
CA VAL A 480 6.06 9.90 22.03
C VAL A 480 5.63 8.71 22.90
N LEU A 481 6.09 7.50 22.59
CA LEU A 481 5.78 6.30 23.37
C LEU A 481 6.59 6.21 24.67
N SER A 482 7.81 6.74 24.68
CA SER A 482 8.65 6.76 25.89
C SER A 482 8.21 7.82 26.90
N ARG A 483 7.64 8.95 26.45
CA ARG A 483 7.24 10.06 27.34
C ARG A 483 5.93 9.79 28.10
N GLU A 484 4.98 9.13 27.46
CA GLU A 484 3.65 8.91 28.02
C GLU A 484 3.66 7.69 28.95
N LYS A 485 3.12 7.85 30.15
CA LYS A 485 3.15 6.81 31.18
C LYS A 485 1.85 6.03 31.26
N SER A 486 0.73 6.65 30.85
CA SER A 486 -0.60 6.05 30.93
C SER A 486 -1.47 6.54 29.77
N PHE A 487 -1.72 5.65 28.81
CA PHE A 487 -2.51 5.88 27.61
C PHE A 487 -3.99 5.62 27.83
N THR A 488 -4.81 6.49 27.25
CA THR A 488 -6.20 6.23 26.86
C THR A 488 -6.25 6.13 25.32
N LEU A 489 -7.40 5.77 24.74
CA LEU A 489 -7.59 5.86 23.28
C LEU A 489 -7.27 7.27 22.75
N ASP A 490 -7.76 8.31 23.42
CA ASP A 490 -7.54 9.70 22.97
C ASP A 490 -6.08 10.12 23.09
N LYS A 491 -5.37 9.71 24.16
CA LYS A 491 -3.93 9.97 24.27
C LYS A 491 -3.13 9.20 23.22
N LEU A 492 -3.55 7.99 22.85
CA LEU A 492 -2.92 7.23 21.77
C LEU A 492 -3.12 7.94 20.42
N ILE A 493 -4.30 8.50 20.16
CA ILE A 493 -4.54 9.38 19.00
C ILE A 493 -3.62 10.60 19.06
N THR A 494 -3.54 11.30 20.20
CA THR A 494 -2.66 12.47 20.36
C THR A 494 -1.19 12.11 20.11
N ALA A 495 -0.72 10.95 20.58
CA ALA A 495 0.64 10.49 20.31
C ALA A 495 0.87 10.17 18.83
N ALA A 496 -0.09 9.53 18.17
CA ALA A 496 -0.03 9.21 16.74
C ALA A 496 -0.10 10.45 15.83
N TYR A 497 -0.63 11.57 16.34
CA TYR A 497 -0.76 12.86 15.65
C TYR A 497 0.13 13.95 16.26
N ASP A 498 1.19 13.58 16.97
CA ASP A 498 2.16 14.54 17.50
C ASP A 498 2.78 15.37 16.35
N PRO A 499 2.85 16.71 16.48
CA PRO A 499 3.17 17.57 15.34
C PRO A 499 4.66 17.69 15.02
N TYR A 500 5.53 17.11 15.85
CA TYR A 500 6.96 17.29 15.72
C TYR A 500 7.56 16.57 14.50
N LEU A 501 8.49 17.24 13.82
CA LEU A 501 9.19 16.75 12.64
C LEU A 501 10.66 16.47 12.97
N SER A 502 10.94 15.25 13.38
CA SER A 502 12.27 14.81 13.88
C SER A 502 13.39 14.94 12.86
N ALA A 503 13.11 14.96 11.54
CA ALA A 503 14.14 15.18 10.52
C ALA A 503 14.83 16.55 10.70
N PHE A 504 14.07 17.56 11.10
CA PHE A 504 14.57 18.94 11.25
C PHE A 504 15.44 19.14 12.49
N GLU A 505 15.53 18.16 13.39
CA GLU A 505 16.59 18.14 14.42
C GLU A 505 17.98 18.06 13.82
N LYS A 506 18.14 17.28 12.74
CA LYS A 506 19.41 17.12 12.04
C LYS A 506 19.64 18.20 10.99
N LEU A 507 18.58 18.69 10.35
CA LEU A 507 18.71 19.58 9.19
C LEU A 507 18.87 21.07 9.55
N ILE A 508 18.16 21.57 10.58
CA ILE A 508 18.17 23.00 10.89
C ILE A 508 19.53 23.48 11.43
N PRO A 509 20.20 22.82 12.40
CA PRO A 509 21.44 23.35 12.95
C PRO A 509 22.56 23.54 11.90
N PRO A 510 22.81 22.61 10.97
CA PRO A 510 23.76 22.80 9.87
C PRO A 510 23.40 23.95 8.93
N LEU A 511 22.12 24.21 8.67
CA LEU A 511 21.68 25.37 7.88
C LEU A 511 22.03 26.69 8.60
N LEU A 512 21.78 26.78 9.91
CA LEU A 512 22.11 27.96 10.70
C LEU A 512 23.62 28.22 10.72
N ALA A 513 24.43 27.15 10.88
CA ALA A 513 25.89 27.24 10.80
C ALA A 513 26.36 27.68 9.41
N ALA A 514 25.78 27.12 8.35
CA ALA A 514 26.08 27.48 6.98
C ALA A 514 25.76 28.97 6.70
N TYR A 515 24.61 29.45 7.16
CA TYR A 515 24.25 30.87 7.06
C TYR A 515 25.25 31.76 7.80
N ALA A 516 25.64 31.42 9.04
CA ALA A 516 26.61 32.20 9.80
C ALA A 516 27.97 32.30 9.08
N GLN A 517 28.39 31.23 8.39
CA GLN A 517 29.60 31.21 7.58
C GLN A 517 29.46 32.04 6.29
N GLN A 518 28.43 31.79 5.48
CA GLN A 518 28.25 32.37 4.15
C GLN A 518 27.88 33.87 4.21
N SER A 519 27.24 34.30 5.29
CA SER A 519 26.85 35.70 5.47
C SER A 519 27.99 36.58 6.01
N LYS A 520 29.14 36.01 6.41
CA LYS A 520 30.27 36.78 6.93
C LYS A 520 30.85 37.70 5.84
N GLY A 521 30.69 39.01 6.04
CA GLY A 521 31.10 40.02 5.06
C GLY A 521 30.12 40.23 3.89
N ASN A 522 28.95 39.58 3.90
CA ASN A 522 27.90 39.72 2.88
C ASN A 522 26.61 40.29 3.48
N GLU A 523 26.54 41.61 3.60
CA GLU A 523 25.39 42.30 4.21
C GLU A 523 24.09 42.12 3.42
N MET A 524 24.17 41.98 2.09
CA MET A 524 23.00 41.74 1.26
C MET A 524 22.37 40.37 1.55
N MET A 525 23.19 39.33 1.71
CA MET A 525 22.71 37.99 2.11
C MET A 525 22.11 38.01 3.52
N LYS A 526 22.75 38.71 4.47
CA LYS A 526 22.18 38.89 5.81
C LYS A 526 20.80 39.51 5.75
N LEU A 527 20.66 40.63 5.03
CA LEU A 527 19.37 41.32 4.90
C LEU A 527 18.32 40.45 4.20
N LYS A 528 18.70 39.70 3.15
CA LYS A 528 17.77 38.83 2.40
C LYS A 528 17.24 37.66 3.24
N LEU A 529 18.06 37.09 4.13
CA LEU A 529 17.75 35.84 4.84
C LEU A 529 17.42 36.02 6.32
N LYS A 530 17.67 37.20 6.91
CA LYS A 530 17.51 37.47 8.35
C LYS A 530 16.20 36.94 8.93
N ASP A 531 15.07 37.29 8.32
CA ASP A 531 13.76 36.97 8.85
C ASP A 531 13.46 35.46 8.75
N ALA A 532 13.81 34.84 7.61
CA ALA A 532 13.64 33.40 7.42
C ALA A 532 14.49 32.60 8.41
N ILE A 533 15.76 32.98 8.60
CA ILE A 533 16.67 32.37 9.57
C ILE A 533 16.13 32.56 11.00
N SER A 534 15.63 33.75 11.35
CA SER A 534 15.07 34.02 12.67
C SER A 534 13.87 33.13 12.98
N ILE A 535 12.98 32.93 12.01
CA ILE A 535 11.80 32.07 12.15
C ILE A 535 12.23 30.61 12.30
N LEU A 536 13.16 30.11 11.47
CA LEU A 536 13.66 28.73 11.55
C LEU A 536 14.43 28.45 12.85
N GLN A 537 15.18 29.44 13.35
CA GLN A 537 15.91 29.33 14.62
C GLN A 537 14.96 29.24 15.83
N SER A 538 13.82 29.93 15.77
CA SER A 538 12.82 29.97 16.84
C SER A 538 11.75 28.87 16.71
N TRP A 539 11.75 28.14 15.59
CA TRP A 539 10.79 27.09 15.32
C TRP A 539 11.02 25.88 16.22
N ASP A 540 9.96 25.39 16.83
CA ASP A 540 9.94 24.21 17.68
C ASP A 540 9.96 22.89 16.88
N LYS A 541 10.07 22.98 15.55
CA LYS A 541 10.04 21.85 14.60
C LYS A 541 8.68 21.15 14.54
N SER A 542 7.62 21.78 15.02
CA SER A 542 6.26 21.26 14.93
C SER A 542 5.52 21.83 13.72
N TYR A 543 4.73 21.00 13.04
CA TYR A 543 3.80 21.52 12.03
C TYR A 543 2.60 22.20 12.69
N ALA A 544 2.08 23.25 12.06
CA ALA A 544 0.81 23.87 12.41
C ALA A 544 0.23 24.60 11.20
N LEU A 545 -1.09 24.76 11.12
CA LEU A 545 -1.77 25.44 10.01
C LEU A 545 -1.22 26.85 9.73
N ASN A 546 -0.95 27.61 10.79
CA ASN A 546 -0.47 28.98 10.71
C ASN A 546 1.08 29.10 10.67
N SER A 547 1.81 27.98 10.63
CA SER A 547 3.27 27.98 10.71
C SER A 547 3.92 28.37 9.38
N VAL A 548 4.49 29.57 9.34
CA VAL A 548 5.38 29.99 8.23
C VAL A 548 6.69 29.19 8.27
N ALA A 549 7.19 28.87 9.46
CA ALA A 549 8.41 28.10 9.64
C ALA A 549 8.31 26.72 8.95
N THR A 550 7.18 26.04 9.09
CA THR A 550 6.93 24.73 8.47
C THR A 550 6.99 24.83 6.95
N THR A 551 6.36 25.86 6.36
CA THR A 551 6.44 26.12 4.92
C THR A 551 7.88 26.31 4.47
N VAL A 552 8.61 27.23 5.11
CA VAL A 552 9.99 27.53 4.73
C VAL A 552 10.89 26.30 4.89
N ALA A 553 10.78 25.58 6.00
CA ALA A 553 11.61 24.42 6.31
C ALA A 553 11.38 23.26 5.33
N ILE A 554 10.12 22.91 5.06
CA ILE A 554 9.78 21.81 4.15
C ILE A 554 10.15 22.14 2.70
N PHE A 555 9.80 23.33 2.20
CA PHE A 555 10.17 23.72 0.83
C PHE A 555 11.69 23.78 0.65
N TRP A 556 12.42 24.28 1.66
CA TRP A 556 13.88 24.26 1.65
C TRP A 556 14.44 22.84 1.61
N ALA A 557 13.90 21.93 2.42
CA ALA A 557 14.35 20.56 2.45
C ALA A 557 14.00 19.80 1.15
N MET A 558 12.85 20.07 0.53
CA MET A 558 12.49 19.52 -0.78
C MET A 558 13.45 19.99 -1.87
N GLU A 559 13.79 21.28 -1.89
CA GLU A 559 14.78 21.84 -2.82
C GLU A 559 16.15 21.18 -2.62
N LEU A 560 16.60 21.05 -1.37
CA LEU A 560 17.87 20.41 -1.06
C LEU A 560 17.87 18.91 -1.43
N ARG A 561 16.74 18.22 -1.22
CA ARG A 561 16.53 16.82 -1.59
C ARG A 561 16.65 16.64 -3.10
N GLN A 562 16.03 17.52 -3.89
CA GLN A 562 16.11 17.47 -5.35
C GLN A 562 17.57 17.56 -5.84
N GLN A 563 18.36 18.44 -5.23
CA GLN A 563 19.78 18.61 -5.57
C GLN A 563 20.61 17.36 -5.22
N VAL A 564 20.43 16.74 -4.05
CA VAL A 564 21.18 15.52 -3.70
C VAL A 564 20.73 14.30 -4.51
N SER A 565 19.43 14.15 -4.81
CA SER A 565 18.90 13.06 -5.65
C SER A 565 19.51 13.06 -7.06
N SER A 566 19.79 14.25 -7.61
CA SER A 566 20.44 14.39 -8.92
C SER A 566 21.88 13.85 -8.98
N THR A 567 22.50 13.56 -7.83
CA THR A 567 23.87 13.04 -7.72
C THR A 567 23.95 11.52 -7.59
N GLY A 568 22.82 10.82 -7.48
CA GLY A 568 22.71 9.37 -7.33
C GLY A 568 21.80 8.95 -6.17
N SER A 569 21.42 7.67 -6.11
CA SER A 569 20.56 7.12 -5.05
C SER A 569 21.31 7.05 -3.72
N GLN A 570 20.86 7.81 -2.73
CA GLN A 570 21.41 7.80 -1.38
C GLN A 570 20.51 7.01 -0.44
N TRP A 571 21.12 6.11 0.33
CA TRP A 571 20.43 5.21 1.27
C TRP A 571 19.81 5.96 2.47
N ASP A 572 20.38 7.09 2.88
CA ASP A 572 19.83 8.00 3.88
C ASP A 572 19.75 9.44 3.31
N PRO A 573 18.58 9.91 2.86
CA PRO A 573 18.43 11.24 2.28
C PRO A 573 18.64 12.37 3.31
N ILE A 574 18.36 12.14 4.60
CA ILE A 574 18.54 13.15 5.64
C ILE A 574 20.03 13.37 5.88
N GLU A 575 20.81 12.30 5.95
CA GLU A 575 22.27 12.38 6.05
C GLU A 575 22.86 13.04 4.80
N ALA A 576 22.42 12.65 3.60
CA ALA A 576 22.84 13.27 2.35
C ALA A 576 22.67 14.80 2.35
N MET A 577 21.46 15.27 2.70
CA MET A 577 21.14 16.69 2.82
C MET A 577 21.97 17.39 3.90
N THR A 578 22.16 16.73 5.05
CA THR A 578 22.99 17.23 6.15
C THR A 578 24.44 17.45 5.71
N ASN A 579 24.97 16.59 4.85
CA ASN A 579 26.37 16.61 4.40
C ASN A 579 26.65 17.50 3.18
N THR A 580 25.64 18.17 2.60
CA THR A 580 25.84 19.14 1.53
C THR A 580 26.75 20.32 1.94
N THR A 581 27.28 21.08 0.99
CA THR A 581 28.14 22.23 1.32
C THR A 581 27.34 23.38 1.98
N PRO A 582 27.98 24.26 2.76
CA PRO A 582 27.34 25.46 3.29
C PRO A 582 26.70 26.34 2.21
N GLU A 583 27.37 26.47 1.06
CA GLU A 583 26.88 27.23 -0.09
C GLU A 583 25.60 26.60 -0.65
N THR A 584 25.59 25.28 -0.87
CA THR A 584 24.42 24.53 -1.35
C THR A 584 23.21 24.75 -0.44
N LYS A 585 23.39 24.63 0.89
CA LYS A 585 22.30 24.83 1.86
C LYS A 585 21.69 26.23 1.81
N VAL A 586 22.55 27.26 1.76
CA VAL A 586 22.12 28.66 1.77
C VAL A 586 21.48 29.03 0.44
N ASN A 587 22.04 28.59 -0.69
CA ASN A 587 21.48 28.84 -2.02
C ASN A 587 20.11 28.16 -2.20
N ALA A 588 19.92 26.94 -1.67
CA ALA A 588 18.62 26.29 -1.63
C ALA A 588 17.58 27.12 -0.85
N LEU A 589 17.97 27.74 0.27
CA LEU A 589 17.06 28.62 1.04
C LEU A 589 16.73 29.89 0.26
N VAL A 590 17.72 30.52 -0.38
CA VAL A 590 17.51 31.68 -1.24
C VAL A 590 16.50 31.36 -2.34
N LYS A 591 16.71 30.25 -3.07
CA LYS A 591 15.82 29.80 -4.13
C LYS A 591 14.41 29.52 -3.61
N THR A 592 14.30 28.86 -2.46
CA THR A 592 13.00 28.58 -1.81
C THR A 592 12.20 29.86 -1.55
N LEU A 593 12.84 30.89 -0.98
CA LEU A 593 12.16 32.15 -0.68
C LEU A 593 11.76 32.90 -1.96
N ASP A 594 12.59 32.85 -3.01
CA ASP A 594 12.30 33.47 -4.29
C ASP A 594 11.15 32.73 -5.03
N ASP A 595 11.14 31.40 -5.00
CA ASP A 595 10.07 30.56 -5.56
C ASP A 595 8.74 30.79 -4.84
N LEU A 596 8.73 30.86 -3.51
CA LEU A 596 7.51 31.16 -2.75
C LEU A 596 6.98 32.57 -3.07
N LYS A 597 7.85 33.59 -3.16
CA LYS A 597 7.44 34.95 -3.59
C LYS A 597 6.90 34.96 -5.01
N ARG A 598 7.52 34.25 -5.96
CA ARG A 598 7.03 34.15 -7.33
C ARG A 598 5.63 33.53 -7.37
N ASP A 599 5.44 32.45 -6.62
CA ASP A 599 4.20 31.67 -6.71
C ASP A 599 3.06 32.33 -5.93
N PHE A 600 3.35 32.91 -4.75
CA PHE A 600 2.35 33.39 -3.80
C PHE A 600 2.48 34.87 -3.40
N VAL A 601 3.31 35.66 -4.10
CA VAL A 601 3.61 37.09 -3.83
C VAL A 601 4.43 37.32 -2.55
N THR A 602 4.30 36.46 -1.54
CA THR A 602 5.10 36.47 -0.31
C THR A 602 5.69 35.10 -0.02
N TRP A 603 6.85 35.07 0.64
CA TRP A 603 7.43 33.83 1.18
C TRP A 603 6.88 33.47 2.56
N GLN A 604 6.22 34.42 3.25
CA GLN A 604 5.66 34.23 4.58
C GLN A 604 4.31 33.51 4.52
N MET A 605 4.25 32.42 3.77
CA MET A 605 3.03 31.64 3.58
C MET A 605 2.78 30.71 4.76
N PRO A 606 1.61 30.79 5.42
CA PRO A 606 1.21 29.79 6.41
C PRO A 606 1.08 28.40 5.77
N TRP A 607 1.50 27.35 6.48
CA TRP A 607 1.49 25.98 5.96
C TRP A 607 0.12 25.52 5.43
N GLY A 608 -0.96 25.84 6.13
CA GLY A 608 -2.32 25.47 5.72
C GLY A 608 -2.79 26.15 4.43
N GLU A 609 -2.16 27.24 3.99
CA GLU A 609 -2.47 27.90 2.71
C GLU A 609 -1.82 27.19 1.52
N VAL A 610 -0.69 26.49 1.75
CA VAL A 610 0.06 25.77 0.72
C VAL A 610 -0.20 24.28 0.72
N ASN A 611 -0.49 23.67 1.88
CA ASN A 611 -0.70 22.22 2.02
C ASN A 611 -2.18 21.88 2.18
N ARG A 612 -2.78 21.27 1.16
CA ARG A 612 -4.24 21.15 1.02
C ARG A 612 -4.71 19.72 0.78
N PHE A 613 -5.90 19.42 1.26
CA PHE A 613 -6.69 18.25 0.86
C PHE A 613 -7.75 18.67 -0.15
N GLN A 614 -7.86 17.92 -1.25
CA GLN A 614 -8.89 18.08 -2.26
C GLN A 614 -9.19 16.74 -2.92
N ARG A 615 -10.47 16.46 -3.18
CA ARG A 615 -10.95 15.27 -3.90
C ARG A 615 -12.04 15.74 -4.85
N LEU A 616 -11.87 15.52 -6.16
CA LEU A 616 -12.74 16.13 -7.18
C LEU A 616 -13.44 15.09 -8.04
N THR A 617 -12.73 14.03 -8.44
CA THR A 617 -13.19 13.16 -9.52
C THR A 617 -13.46 11.72 -9.11
N GLY A 618 -12.85 11.25 -8.02
CA GLY A 618 -12.97 9.87 -7.56
C GLY A 618 -12.18 8.85 -8.39
N LYS A 619 -11.53 9.30 -9.46
CA LYS A 619 -10.66 8.47 -10.31
C LYS A 619 -9.48 7.91 -9.52
N ILE A 620 -8.87 6.84 -10.05
CA ILE A 620 -7.62 6.26 -9.49
C ILE A 620 -6.53 7.33 -9.42
N ASN A 621 -6.33 8.03 -10.53
CA ASN A 621 -5.46 9.20 -10.60
C ASN A 621 -6.32 10.45 -10.44
N GLU A 622 -6.29 11.04 -9.25
CA GLU A 622 -7.04 12.26 -8.93
C GLU A 622 -6.42 13.49 -9.63
N THR A 623 -7.24 14.50 -9.88
CA THR A 623 -6.82 15.79 -10.45
C THR A 623 -7.08 16.91 -9.46
N PHE A 624 -6.25 17.95 -9.49
CA PHE A 624 -6.28 19.05 -8.53
C PHE A 624 -6.34 20.40 -9.23
N ASP A 625 -6.98 21.38 -8.58
CA ASP A 625 -7.16 22.74 -9.11
C ASP A 625 -7.20 23.76 -7.95
N ASP A 626 -6.29 24.73 -8.00
CA ASP A 626 -6.15 25.80 -7.01
C ASP A 626 -7.39 26.71 -6.92
N ASN A 627 -8.22 26.74 -7.96
CA ASN A 627 -9.45 27.54 -8.03
C ASN A 627 -10.68 26.79 -7.47
N LYS A 628 -10.54 25.51 -7.11
CA LYS A 628 -11.61 24.72 -6.50
C LYS A 628 -11.46 24.68 -4.97
N PRO A 629 -12.56 24.47 -4.23
CA PRO A 629 -12.50 24.32 -2.78
C PRO A 629 -11.51 23.24 -2.36
N SER A 630 -10.77 23.50 -1.29
CA SER A 630 -9.85 22.56 -0.66
C SER A 630 -9.77 22.85 0.84
N LEU A 631 -9.40 21.85 1.64
CA LEU A 631 -9.27 21.98 3.09
C LEU A 631 -7.79 22.16 3.46
N PRO A 632 -7.45 23.04 4.43
CA PRO A 632 -6.08 23.17 4.89
C PRO A 632 -5.68 21.98 5.77
N VAL A 633 -4.45 21.49 5.63
CA VAL A 633 -3.97 20.30 6.36
C VAL A 633 -2.72 20.63 7.16
N PRO A 634 -2.71 20.42 8.49
CA PRO A 634 -1.53 20.70 9.31
C PRO A 634 -0.45 19.63 9.15
N MET A 635 -0.85 18.36 9.00
CA MET A 635 0.04 17.21 8.88
C MET A 635 1.05 17.39 7.74
N ALA A 636 2.26 16.84 7.92
CA ALA A 636 3.31 16.83 6.92
C ALA A 636 3.66 15.39 6.50
N SER A 637 4.54 15.28 5.51
CA SER A 637 5.08 14.00 5.05
C SER A 637 5.76 13.20 6.17
N SER A 638 5.64 11.88 6.07
CA SER A 638 6.42 10.94 6.88
C SER A 638 7.93 11.05 6.67
N SER A 639 8.39 11.53 5.51
CA SER A 639 9.81 11.78 5.20
C SER A 639 10.47 12.73 6.20
N TRP A 640 9.68 13.67 6.75
CA TRP A 640 10.14 14.65 7.73
C TRP A 640 10.00 14.20 9.18
N GLY A 641 9.51 12.97 9.39
CA GLY A 641 9.29 12.38 10.71
C GLY A 641 7.87 12.53 11.25
N SER A 642 6.93 13.04 10.45
CA SER A 642 5.52 13.12 10.86
C SER A 642 4.95 11.72 11.12
N LEU A 643 4.35 11.49 12.29
CA LEU A 643 3.66 10.22 12.60
C LEU A 643 2.34 10.15 11.82
N ALA A 644 1.52 11.19 11.91
CA ALA A 644 0.36 11.35 11.03
C ALA A 644 0.82 11.83 9.66
N SER A 645 1.01 10.88 8.74
CA SER A 645 1.59 11.17 7.43
C SER A 645 0.57 11.81 6.51
N PHE A 646 0.96 12.92 5.91
CA PHE A 646 0.27 13.55 4.78
C PHE A 646 1.31 13.89 3.71
N GLY A 647 1.52 12.95 2.78
CA GLY A 647 2.38 13.15 1.63
C GLY A 647 1.67 14.00 0.59
N SER A 648 2.26 15.15 0.28
CA SER A 648 1.69 16.17 -0.58
C SER A 648 2.71 16.71 -1.55
N ARG A 649 2.28 17.09 -2.75
CA ARG A 649 3.15 17.71 -3.74
C ARG A 649 2.39 18.68 -4.63
N ARG A 650 3.13 19.45 -5.42
CA ARG A 650 2.56 20.22 -6.54
C ARG A 650 2.17 19.27 -7.66
N PHE A 651 0.99 19.48 -8.23
CA PHE A 651 0.53 18.81 -9.44
C PHE A 651 0.56 19.77 -10.62
N GLU A 652 0.51 19.23 -11.84
CA GLU A 652 0.49 20.03 -13.06
C GLU A 652 -0.61 21.10 -12.99
N GLY A 653 -0.24 22.36 -13.28
CA GLY A 653 -1.16 23.50 -13.22
C GLY A 653 -1.46 24.05 -11.83
N THR A 654 -0.87 23.50 -10.76
CA THR A 654 -1.08 23.98 -9.38
C THR A 654 0.17 24.64 -8.79
N LYS A 655 -0.04 25.63 -7.91
CA LYS A 655 1.01 26.23 -7.08
C LYS A 655 1.01 25.64 -5.67
N LYS A 656 -0.19 25.33 -5.15
CA LYS A 656 -0.37 24.64 -3.86
C LYS A 656 0.04 23.18 -3.97
N MET A 657 0.21 22.54 -2.83
CA MET A 657 0.47 21.12 -2.70
C MET A 657 -0.80 20.39 -2.27
N TYR A 658 -1.04 19.23 -2.87
CA TYR A 658 -2.19 18.39 -2.58
C TYR A 658 -1.77 17.01 -2.08
N GLY A 659 -2.46 16.54 -1.06
CA GLY A 659 -2.25 15.20 -0.51
C GLY A 659 -2.67 14.09 -1.47
N TYR A 660 -1.84 13.07 -1.59
CA TYR A 660 -2.11 11.92 -2.46
C TYR A 660 -1.77 10.56 -1.80
N VAL A 661 -1.00 10.59 -0.71
CA VAL A 661 -0.53 9.41 0.04
C VAL A 661 -0.38 9.79 1.51
N GLY A 662 -0.46 8.81 2.40
CA GLY A 662 -0.33 9.05 3.84
C GLY A 662 -1.39 8.27 4.61
N ASN A 663 -1.77 8.77 5.79
CA ASN A 663 -2.88 8.22 6.56
C ASN A 663 -4.09 7.98 5.64
N SER A 664 -4.49 6.73 5.49
CA SER A 664 -5.60 6.34 4.61
C SER A 664 -6.78 5.93 5.48
N PHE A 665 -6.91 4.64 5.78
CA PHE A 665 -7.67 4.15 6.92
C PHE A 665 -6.81 4.26 8.18
N VAL A 666 -7.39 4.75 9.29
CA VAL A 666 -6.74 4.78 10.60
C VAL A 666 -7.73 4.30 11.64
N ALA A 667 -7.28 3.45 12.57
CA ALA A 667 -8.07 3.06 13.72
C ALA A 667 -7.23 2.97 14.99
N VAL A 668 -7.83 3.37 16.11
CA VAL A 668 -7.33 3.05 17.45
C VAL A 668 -8.32 2.12 18.13
N VAL A 669 -7.81 1.09 18.80
CA VAL A 669 -8.61 0.00 19.37
C VAL A 669 -8.20 -0.22 20.81
N GLU A 670 -9.17 -0.44 21.68
CA GLU A 670 -9.00 -0.89 23.05
C GLU A 670 -9.67 -2.25 23.21
N PHE A 671 -8.88 -3.24 23.65
CA PHE A 671 -9.35 -4.60 23.84
C PHE A 671 -9.81 -4.82 25.28
N GLY A 672 -10.99 -4.31 25.60
CA GLY A 672 -11.62 -4.53 26.91
C GLY A 672 -12.04 -5.98 27.11
N LYS A 673 -12.05 -6.43 28.38
CA LYS A 673 -12.35 -7.82 28.78
C LYS A 673 -13.63 -8.40 28.16
N ASN A 674 -14.68 -7.58 28.03
CA ASN A 674 -15.99 -8.00 27.51
C ASN A 674 -16.41 -7.24 26.25
N LYS A 675 -15.76 -6.12 25.93
CA LYS A 675 -16.15 -5.23 24.83
C LYS A 675 -14.91 -4.63 24.18
N VAL A 676 -14.84 -4.72 22.85
CA VAL A 676 -13.87 -3.94 22.07
C VAL A 676 -14.46 -2.56 21.81
N THR A 677 -13.65 -1.53 22.01
CA THR A 677 -14.01 -0.15 21.67
C THR A 677 -12.97 0.41 20.74
N ALA A 678 -13.40 1.09 19.68
CA ALA A 678 -12.49 1.61 18.69
C ALA A 678 -12.99 2.93 18.11
N LYS A 679 -12.05 3.75 17.65
CA LYS A 679 -12.33 4.94 16.86
C LYS A 679 -11.57 4.84 15.54
N SER A 680 -12.16 5.29 14.45
CA SER A 680 -11.54 5.24 13.13
C SER A 680 -11.69 6.55 12.37
N LEU A 681 -10.98 6.61 11.24
CA LEU A 681 -10.93 7.75 10.35
C LEU A 681 -10.51 7.28 8.96
N LEU A 682 -11.22 7.74 7.92
CA LEU A 682 -10.88 7.48 6.54
C LEU A 682 -10.49 8.78 5.82
N ALA A 683 -9.45 8.74 5.00
CA ALA A 683 -9.10 9.85 4.11
C ALA A 683 -10.24 10.06 3.09
N GLY A 684 -11.01 11.13 3.26
CA GLY A 684 -12.13 11.48 2.38
C GLY A 684 -13.46 10.86 2.80
N GLY A 685 -13.81 9.70 2.27
CA GLY A 685 -15.10 9.03 2.48
C GLY A 685 -15.14 7.68 1.76
N GLU A 686 -16.11 6.84 2.12
CA GLU A 686 -16.19 5.42 1.74
C GLU A 686 -16.36 5.19 0.23
N SER A 687 -17.10 6.06 -0.46
CA SER A 687 -17.42 5.88 -1.88
C SER A 687 -16.45 6.62 -2.80
N SER A 688 -16.16 6.06 -3.98
CA SER A 688 -15.42 6.75 -5.03
C SER A 688 -16.30 7.58 -5.97
N ASN A 689 -17.63 7.48 -5.86
CA ASN A 689 -18.55 8.24 -6.71
C ASN A 689 -18.69 9.69 -6.21
N PRO A 690 -18.34 10.72 -7.01
CA PRO A 690 -18.46 12.13 -6.59
C PRO A 690 -19.88 12.60 -6.27
N LYS A 691 -20.90 11.83 -6.65
CA LYS A 691 -22.31 12.10 -6.33
C LYS A 691 -22.78 11.44 -5.04
N SER A 692 -21.97 10.54 -4.45
CA SER A 692 -22.29 9.90 -3.19
C SER A 692 -22.17 10.89 -2.03
N PRO A 693 -23.08 10.87 -1.04
CA PRO A 693 -22.89 11.64 0.20
C PRO A 693 -21.59 11.23 0.92
N HIS A 694 -21.15 9.98 0.74
CA HIS A 694 -19.94 9.42 1.37
C HIS A 694 -18.67 9.59 0.52
N PHE A 695 -18.63 10.60 -0.38
CA PHE A 695 -17.44 10.89 -1.17
C PHE A 695 -16.39 11.68 -0.38
N VAL A 696 -16.81 12.63 0.46
CA VAL A 696 -15.94 13.54 1.23
C VAL A 696 -16.46 13.85 2.64
N ASP A 697 -17.43 13.07 3.14
CA ASP A 697 -18.08 13.29 4.43
C ASP A 697 -17.12 13.16 5.64
N GLN A 698 -15.99 12.46 5.49
CA GLN A 698 -14.94 12.37 6.50
C GLN A 698 -13.73 13.28 6.22
N ALA A 699 -13.70 14.04 5.11
CA ALA A 699 -12.53 14.85 4.73
C ALA A 699 -12.16 15.91 5.77
N ALA A 700 -13.16 16.61 6.34
CA ALA A 700 -12.94 17.60 7.39
C ALA A 700 -12.47 16.96 8.71
N PHE A 701 -13.04 15.80 9.05
CA PHE A 701 -12.63 15.00 10.20
C PHE A 701 -11.17 14.57 10.05
N TYR A 702 -10.78 14.16 8.85
CA TYR A 702 -9.43 13.77 8.52
C TYR A 702 -8.42 14.90 8.70
N CYS A 703 -8.71 16.08 8.12
CA CYS A 703 -7.82 17.25 8.21
C CYS A 703 -7.64 17.75 9.66
N GLN A 704 -8.62 17.47 10.54
CA GLN A 704 -8.65 17.90 11.94
C GLN A 704 -8.25 16.79 12.92
N ALA A 705 -7.86 15.60 12.44
CA ALA A 705 -7.61 14.42 13.28
C ALA A 705 -8.77 14.07 14.24
N LYS A 706 -10.02 14.31 13.80
CA LYS A 706 -11.22 14.04 14.57
C LYS A 706 -11.73 12.64 14.23
N PHE A 707 -11.48 11.68 15.11
CA PHE A 707 -11.92 10.29 14.89
C PHE A 707 -13.41 10.11 15.18
N LYS A 708 -14.04 9.20 14.42
CA LYS A 708 -15.41 8.74 14.66
C LYS A 708 -15.39 7.42 15.45
N GLU A 709 -16.44 7.17 16.23
CA GLU A 709 -16.62 5.88 16.90
C GLU A 709 -16.85 4.77 15.86
N VAL A 710 -16.26 3.60 16.08
CA VAL A 710 -16.49 2.40 15.28
C VAL A 710 -17.74 1.67 15.76
N LEU A 711 -18.65 1.35 14.84
CA LEU A 711 -19.85 0.57 15.09
C LEU A 711 -19.56 -0.92 14.91
N PHE A 712 -18.97 -1.55 15.92
CA PHE A 712 -18.60 -2.97 15.86
C PHE A 712 -19.79 -3.92 16.11
N TYR A 713 -20.69 -3.56 17.02
CA TYR A 713 -21.81 -4.40 17.43
C TYR A 713 -23.04 -4.11 16.58
N LYS A 714 -23.79 -5.16 16.20
CA LYS A 714 -24.93 -5.06 15.29
C LYS A 714 -26.00 -4.09 15.80
N GLU A 715 -26.20 -4.01 17.11
CA GLU A 715 -27.16 -3.11 17.73
C GLU A 715 -26.75 -1.65 17.58
N ASP A 716 -25.45 -1.37 17.62
CA ASP A 716 -24.89 -0.02 17.41
C ASP A 716 -24.95 0.38 15.93
N VAL A 717 -24.77 -0.59 15.02
CA VAL A 717 -24.99 -0.41 13.57
C VAL A 717 -26.46 -0.07 13.29
N LEU A 718 -27.41 -0.84 13.83
CA LEU A 718 -28.85 -0.63 13.62
C LEU A 718 -29.32 0.74 14.12
N LYS A 719 -28.74 1.27 15.20
CA LYS A 719 -29.03 2.62 15.71
C LYS A 719 -28.51 3.75 14.81
N ASN A 720 -27.54 3.47 13.95
CA ASN A 720 -26.94 4.44 13.03
C ASN A 720 -27.14 4.00 11.56
N LEU A 721 -28.17 3.18 11.32
CA LEU A 721 -28.43 2.59 10.02
C LEU A 721 -28.90 3.65 9.03
N GLU A 722 -28.26 3.69 7.87
CA GLU A 722 -28.71 4.47 6.73
C GLU A 722 -29.49 3.59 5.74
N ARG A 723 -28.95 2.41 5.42
CA ARG A 723 -29.55 1.48 4.46
C ARG A 723 -29.35 0.03 4.87
N GLN A 724 -30.38 -0.79 4.69
CA GLN A 724 -30.32 -2.24 4.83
C GLN A 724 -30.81 -2.90 3.54
N TYR A 725 -30.09 -3.90 3.05
CA TYR A 725 -30.45 -4.62 1.83
C TYR A 725 -29.78 -6.00 1.79
N GLN A 726 -30.24 -6.81 0.82
CA GLN A 726 -29.53 -8.01 0.38
C GLN A 726 -28.87 -7.68 -0.96
N PRO A 727 -27.73 -8.30 -1.30
CA PRO A 727 -27.11 -8.10 -2.61
C PRO A 727 -28.13 -8.28 -3.75
N GLY A 728 -28.13 -7.36 -4.70
CA GLY A 728 -29.00 -7.38 -5.88
C GLY A 728 -30.40 -6.79 -5.71
N ASN A 729 -30.74 -6.25 -4.53
CA ASN A 729 -32.01 -5.59 -4.24
C ASN A 729 -31.94 -4.06 -4.28
#